data_AF-A0A105V4H1-F1
#
_entry.id   AF-A0A105V4H1-F1
#
_cell.length_a   1.000
_cell.length_b   1.000
_cell.length_c   1.000
_cell.angle_alpha   90.00
_cell.angle_beta   90.00
_cell.angle_gamma   90.00
#
_symmetry.space_group_name_H-M   'P 1'
#
loop_
_entity.id
_entity.type
_entity.pdbx_description
1 polymer ?
#
loop_
_entity_poly.entity_id
_entity_poly.type
_entity_poly.pdbx_seq_one_letter_code
_entity_poly.pdbx_strand_id
1 'polypeptide(L)'
;MLLPFELDPEIIHHIIYSQAGSIGKAIIELLMNSVDARATAVQLSMTKEGFKCADDGNGFANREDVVRYFGRFGTPHEEGDATYGRFRLGRGQIMAHASTIWRSNDWQMTVDTRAMGYSYDLEKLDHALPGCSISGQWYEPLTDSELMSAVQEIRDLVRYTPVSVELNGRVITRDPRTERWDAEDEFAWYRAKEDGAVSIYNQGVLVRHDPGHMWGAGGLIVSKKAIALNVSRTEILRKTCPVWKAIAKQFGALADDVRSRLGDHRKTEASREKSARALLAGDPNIVKIYEKEEVITLLPGKRHVTMQAFLSKCYYSHNKRQGNRFTVVENGFEVPKGEAIAREGIAVVVHPQTLGRFGCYSAHDLLDAIDRIQTNVREDIEKNGTRFWGQLQLPELVAFSTLRDAFVERTALVTERDALDKEARRAWTALRTILHHYAAVLTGGERCYHGSPIVRGGKSFQILLGQSNTAEAWTDGDSYIAFTVDVVKRLKTVPLKAAAYIFSLIEHEVAHEGDSLDCGHDEAFYQRFHDLTIKYAQERQWYMHAWLMRYTTSMEGEGKRARGEAWRERYLVDRAGTGRTKRGLPRAIDDVATEPAVVTPEENMGFIDYQNARLVQAGVCPPPPNWTEVLDRARATQQQIEAELRARRERQEAEDAAELAALDAYHEEMQREDAAARQRLAPLLGVDVDEISDAALLRLTAPNLSDDELRMLWSEKPWAEYERQLYGDNYDKHGSEFHDPDDAEADVNAGEEPLHNDPAVVEAGAFYPAELRALIQPGETNWALERNAAAAGFYRVEDYLKWRAEVNG
;
A
#
# COMPACT_ATOMS: atom_id res chain seq x y z
N MET A 1 45.82 17.22 19.84
CA MET A 1 45.54 18.59 19.35
C MET A 1 44.05 18.64 19.01
N LEU A 2 43.32 19.66 19.45
CA LEU A 2 41.92 19.85 19.06
C LEU A 2 41.90 20.80 17.87
N LEU A 3 41.60 20.28 16.68
CA LEU A 3 41.41 21.06 15.47
C LEU A 3 39.90 21.28 15.24
N PRO A 4 39.49 22.48 14.78
CA PRO A 4 38.11 22.73 14.39
C PRO A 4 37.78 22.01 13.07
N PHE A 5 36.50 21.70 12.88
CA PHE A 5 35.98 21.32 11.56
C PHE A 5 35.87 22.56 10.66
N GLU A 6 36.10 22.39 9.36
CA GLU A 6 35.96 23.43 8.32
C GLU A 6 34.81 23.06 7.35
N LEU A 7 34.25 24.04 6.65
CA LEU A 7 33.17 23.86 5.66
C LEU A 7 33.69 24.28 4.28
N ASP A 8 33.62 23.36 3.32
CA ASP A 8 33.98 23.62 1.92
C ASP A 8 32.96 24.57 1.26
N PRO A 9 33.39 25.58 0.47
CA PRO A 9 32.48 26.46 -0.27
C PRO A 9 31.46 25.75 -1.18
N GLU A 10 31.78 24.58 -1.71
CA GLU A 10 30.86 23.73 -2.51
C GLU A 10 29.66 23.24 -1.68
N ILE A 11 29.69 23.35 -0.34
CA ILE A 11 28.50 23.08 0.47
C ILE A 11 27.32 23.98 0.10
N ILE A 12 27.58 25.18 -0.44
CA ILE A 12 26.54 26.09 -0.93
C ILE A 12 25.80 25.45 -2.12
N HIS A 13 26.51 24.78 -3.02
CA HIS A 13 25.90 24.02 -4.11
C HIS A 13 24.95 22.96 -3.57
N HIS A 14 25.41 22.15 -2.62
CA HIS A 14 24.60 21.08 -2.02
C HIS A 14 23.40 21.61 -1.24
N ILE A 15 23.52 22.76 -0.57
CA ILE A 15 22.41 23.42 0.11
C ILE A 15 21.36 23.92 -0.89
N ILE A 16 21.77 24.38 -2.07
CA ILE A 16 20.86 24.89 -3.10
C ILE A 16 20.22 23.73 -3.86
N TYR A 17 21.01 22.82 -4.44
CA TYR A 17 20.54 21.80 -5.37
C TYR A 17 20.24 20.46 -4.71
N SER A 18 21.08 19.99 -3.78
CA SER A 18 20.88 18.67 -3.14
C SER A 18 19.81 18.69 -2.03
N GLN A 19 19.51 19.86 -1.46
CA GLN A 19 18.38 20.04 -0.53
C GLN A 19 17.10 20.56 -1.20
N ALA A 20 17.14 20.93 -2.48
CA ALA A 20 15.94 21.33 -3.20
C ALA A 20 15.03 20.11 -3.43
N GLY A 21 13.88 20.13 -2.77
CA GLY A 21 12.83 19.12 -2.95
C GLY A 21 11.95 19.43 -4.17
N SER A 22 10.64 19.34 -3.99
CA SER A 22 9.67 19.78 -5.00
C SER A 22 9.61 21.32 -5.09
N ILE A 23 9.09 21.83 -6.21
CA ILE A 23 8.74 23.26 -6.38
C ILE A 23 7.83 23.74 -5.26
N GLY A 24 6.84 22.92 -4.85
CA GLY A 24 5.96 23.25 -3.74
C GLY A 24 6.75 23.52 -2.47
N LYS A 25 7.66 22.63 -2.09
CA LYS A 25 8.54 22.79 -0.91
C LYS A 25 9.43 24.03 -1.02
N ALA A 26 10.04 24.27 -2.18
CA ALA A 26 10.87 25.46 -2.40
C ALA A 26 10.07 26.77 -2.26
N ILE A 27 8.83 26.82 -2.75
CA ILE A 27 7.94 27.98 -2.59
C ILE A 27 7.54 28.18 -1.12
N ILE A 28 7.34 27.12 -0.35
CA ILE A 28 6.95 27.24 1.06
C ILE A 28 8.07 27.78 1.93
N GLU A 29 9.33 27.53 1.57
CA GLU A 29 10.45 28.21 2.22
C GLU A 29 10.34 29.73 2.08
N LEU A 30 9.82 30.25 0.95
CA LEU A 30 9.52 31.68 0.80
C LEU A 30 8.40 32.12 1.75
N LEU A 31 7.32 31.35 1.82
CA LEU A 31 6.17 31.65 2.68
C LEU A 31 6.54 31.61 4.17
N MET A 32 7.39 30.68 4.58
CA MET A 32 7.90 30.57 5.94
C MET A 32 8.78 31.78 6.30
N ASN A 33 9.61 32.26 5.36
CA ASN A 33 10.37 33.49 5.53
C ASN A 33 9.46 34.71 5.66
N SER A 34 8.33 34.78 4.93
CA SER A 34 7.34 35.84 5.09
C SER A 34 6.72 35.84 6.50
N VAL A 35 6.46 34.67 7.09
CA VAL A 35 5.99 34.59 8.49
C VAL A 35 7.05 35.11 9.46
N ASP A 36 8.31 34.72 9.27
CA ASP A 36 9.42 35.21 10.10
C ASP A 36 9.62 36.73 9.95
N ALA A 37 9.33 37.28 8.76
CA ALA A 37 9.29 38.72 8.50
C ALA A 37 8.05 39.44 9.09
N ARG A 38 7.20 38.74 9.84
CA ARG A 38 5.96 39.23 10.47
C ARG A 38 4.88 39.68 9.48
N ALA A 39 4.85 39.09 8.29
CA ALA A 39 3.78 39.31 7.33
C ALA A 39 2.41 38.84 7.88
N THR A 40 1.35 39.56 7.52
CA THR A 40 -0.04 39.18 7.80
C THR A 40 -0.71 38.53 6.60
N ALA A 41 -0.24 38.81 5.38
CA ALA A 41 -0.73 38.22 4.14
C ALA A 41 0.39 37.94 3.14
N VAL A 42 0.22 36.88 2.35
CA VAL A 42 1.07 36.58 1.18
C VAL A 42 0.20 36.35 -0.05
N GLN A 43 0.56 37.02 -1.14
CA GLN A 43 -0.01 36.83 -2.47
C GLN A 43 0.95 36.02 -3.33
N LEU A 44 0.51 34.84 -3.75
CA LEU A 44 1.25 33.93 -4.61
C LEU A 44 0.49 33.74 -5.93
N SER A 45 1.20 33.91 -7.03
CA SER A 45 0.73 33.56 -8.37
C SER A 45 1.72 32.63 -9.04
N MET A 46 1.23 31.64 -9.76
CA MET A 46 2.05 30.63 -10.40
C MET A 46 1.48 30.25 -11.77
N THR A 47 2.38 30.19 -12.74
CA THR A 47 2.12 29.91 -14.16
C THR A 47 3.10 28.85 -14.65
N LYS A 48 2.98 28.43 -15.92
CA LYS A 48 3.92 27.46 -16.51
C LYS A 48 5.32 28.04 -16.70
N GLU A 49 5.43 29.36 -16.77
CA GLU A 49 6.67 30.08 -17.08
C GLU A 49 7.38 30.60 -15.82
N GLY A 50 6.63 30.81 -14.73
CA GLY A 50 7.21 31.35 -13.50
C GLY A 50 6.20 31.54 -12.38
N PHE A 51 6.64 32.26 -11.36
CA PHE A 51 5.85 32.61 -10.19
C PHE A 51 6.10 34.05 -9.72
N LYS A 52 5.17 34.57 -8.91
CA LYS A 52 5.37 35.77 -8.10
C LYS A 52 4.83 35.53 -6.69
N CYS A 53 5.63 35.85 -5.68
CA CYS A 53 5.31 35.78 -4.27
C CYS A 53 5.53 37.16 -3.65
N ALA A 54 4.52 37.75 -3.00
CA ALA A 54 4.62 39.07 -2.38
C ALA A 54 4.00 39.07 -0.99
N ASP A 55 4.72 39.62 0.00
CA ASP A 55 4.27 39.73 1.38
C ASP A 55 4.29 41.17 1.89
N ASP A 56 3.56 41.41 2.99
CA ASP A 56 3.45 42.70 3.68
C ASP A 56 4.33 42.78 4.95
N GLY A 57 5.39 41.98 5.03
CA GLY A 57 6.29 41.91 6.17
C GLY A 57 7.26 43.11 6.27
N ASN A 58 8.25 42.98 7.14
CA ASN A 58 9.24 44.04 7.38
C ASN A 58 10.25 44.22 6.22
N GLY A 59 10.49 43.18 5.42
CA GLY A 59 11.51 43.19 4.38
C GLY A 59 12.95 43.31 4.92
N PHE A 60 13.92 43.56 4.03
CA PHE A 60 15.31 43.86 4.37
C PHE A 60 15.46 45.36 4.67
N ALA A 61 15.91 45.71 5.88
CA ALA A 61 15.87 47.12 6.32
C ALA A 61 17.01 47.97 5.76
N ASN A 62 18.20 47.39 5.55
CA ASN A 62 19.38 48.10 5.06
C ASN A 62 20.30 47.16 4.25
N ARG A 63 21.38 47.73 3.66
CA ARG A 63 22.34 46.99 2.84
C ARG A 63 23.05 45.90 3.63
N GLU A 64 23.40 46.19 4.87
CA GLU A 64 24.10 45.27 5.76
C GLU A 64 23.25 44.03 6.05
N ASP A 65 21.93 44.19 6.24
CA ASP A 65 20.99 43.09 6.40
C ASP A 65 20.95 42.20 5.16
N VAL A 66 20.93 42.79 3.96
CA VAL A 66 20.99 42.03 2.70
C VAL A 66 22.28 41.22 2.65
N VAL A 67 23.44 41.84 2.86
CA VAL A 67 24.72 41.13 2.80
C VAL A 67 24.80 40.02 3.87
N ARG A 68 24.33 40.29 5.07
CA ARG A 68 24.44 39.37 6.23
C ARG A 68 23.43 38.23 6.20
N TYR A 69 22.23 38.46 5.68
CA TYR A 69 21.10 37.53 5.79
C TYR A 69 20.66 36.96 4.45
N PHE A 70 20.80 37.71 3.35
CA PHE A 70 20.57 37.20 2.00
C PHE A 70 21.88 36.62 1.41
N GLY A 71 22.98 37.36 1.51
CA GLY A 71 24.27 36.98 0.91
C GLY A 71 25.03 35.86 1.63
N ARG A 72 24.70 35.56 2.90
CA ARG A 72 25.37 34.52 3.69
C ARG A 72 24.41 33.39 4.06
N PHE A 73 24.73 32.17 3.66
CA PHE A 73 24.04 30.96 4.10
C PHE A 73 24.54 30.54 5.49
N GLY A 74 23.65 30.03 6.34
CA GLY A 74 24.04 29.46 7.64
C GLY A 74 24.14 30.47 8.78
N THR A 75 23.86 31.77 8.57
CA THR A 75 23.81 32.75 9.66
C THR A 75 22.71 32.34 10.66
N PRO A 76 23.03 32.03 11.92
CA PRO A 76 22.03 31.58 12.88
C PRO A 76 21.08 32.72 13.27
N HIS A 77 19.88 32.32 13.63
CA HIS A 77 18.88 33.17 14.25
C HIS A 77 19.20 33.40 15.74
N GLU A 78 18.84 34.58 16.27
CA GLU A 78 18.81 34.84 17.70
C GLU A 78 17.54 34.23 18.32
N GLU A 79 17.60 33.79 19.58
CA GLU A 79 16.44 33.14 20.20
C GLU A 79 15.22 34.09 20.23
N GLY A 80 14.14 33.70 19.55
CA GLY A 80 12.90 34.48 19.45
C GLY A 80 12.80 35.44 18.27
N ASP A 81 13.80 35.50 17.38
CA ASP A 81 13.76 36.35 16.18
C ASP A 81 13.01 35.73 14.98
N ALA A 82 12.74 34.42 15.01
CA ALA A 82 12.03 33.68 13.98
C ALA A 82 11.19 32.52 14.54
N THR A 83 10.12 32.18 13.82
CA THR A 83 9.23 31.06 14.10
C THR A 83 9.71 29.79 13.42
N TYR A 84 10.20 29.89 12.18
CA TYR A 84 10.58 28.73 11.38
C TYR A 84 12.06 28.68 11.02
N GLY A 85 12.65 29.81 10.65
CA GLY A 85 14.07 29.95 10.32
C GLY A 85 14.96 29.61 11.50
N ARG A 86 15.81 28.57 11.35
CA ARG A 86 16.85 28.26 12.33
C ARG A 86 18.26 28.45 11.78
N PHE A 87 18.47 28.06 10.53
CA PHE A 87 19.78 28.05 9.87
C PHE A 87 19.87 29.00 8.66
N ARG A 88 18.78 29.70 8.31
CA ARG A 88 18.71 30.62 7.14
C ARG A 88 19.26 30.01 5.85
N LEU A 89 18.83 28.78 5.54
CA LEU A 89 19.24 28.05 4.33
C LEU A 89 18.12 27.97 3.27
N GLY A 90 16.86 27.93 3.71
CA GLY A 90 15.71 27.55 2.87
C GLY A 90 15.49 28.41 1.62
N ARG A 91 15.89 29.68 1.63
CA ARG A 91 15.80 30.55 0.43
C ARG A 91 16.60 30.03 -0.76
N GLY A 92 17.63 29.22 -0.53
CA GLY A 92 18.44 28.64 -1.61
C GLY A 92 17.65 27.65 -2.47
N GLN A 93 16.64 26.98 -1.90
CA GLN A 93 15.92 25.92 -2.62
C GLN A 93 15.20 26.45 -3.87
N ILE A 94 14.63 27.66 -3.82
CA ILE A 94 13.97 28.22 -5.01
C ILE A 94 14.95 28.55 -6.13
N MET A 95 16.22 28.82 -5.80
CA MET A 95 17.27 29.18 -6.74
C MET A 95 17.69 27.98 -7.60
N ALA A 96 17.43 26.74 -7.15
CA ALA A 96 17.63 25.54 -7.95
C ALA A 96 16.60 25.40 -9.09
N HIS A 97 15.40 25.95 -8.91
CA HIS A 97 14.27 25.80 -9.86
C HIS A 97 14.05 27.02 -10.74
N ALA A 98 14.48 28.21 -10.29
CA ALA A 98 14.19 29.46 -10.98
C ALA A 98 15.35 30.47 -10.89
N SER A 99 15.48 31.24 -11.96
CA SER A 99 16.13 32.55 -11.90
C SER A 99 15.20 33.51 -11.16
N THR A 100 15.67 34.20 -10.13
CA THR A 100 14.82 34.97 -9.20
C THR A 100 15.25 36.43 -9.05
N ILE A 101 14.25 37.30 -8.92
CA ILE A 101 14.43 38.71 -8.56
C ILE A 101 13.67 38.98 -7.28
N TRP A 102 14.39 39.44 -6.27
CA TRP A 102 13.89 39.78 -4.95
C TRP A 102 13.89 41.29 -4.80
N ARG A 103 12.77 41.88 -4.40
CA ARG A 103 12.63 43.32 -4.19
C ARG A 103 12.09 43.56 -2.80
N SER A 104 12.80 44.35 -2.00
CA SER A 104 12.42 44.61 -0.62
C SER A 104 12.98 45.93 -0.13
N ASN A 105 12.10 46.79 0.35
CA ASN A 105 12.36 48.19 0.68
C ASN A 105 13.18 48.85 -0.44
N ASP A 106 14.40 49.31 -0.15
CA ASP A 106 15.27 50.01 -1.09
C ASP A 106 16.12 49.09 -1.97
N TRP A 107 15.97 47.76 -1.90
CA TRP A 107 16.94 46.83 -2.47
C TRP A 107 16.33 45.84 -3.48
N GLN A 108 17.09 45.56 -4.53
CA GLN A 108 16.83 44.50 -5.49
C GLN A 108 18.01 43.52 -5.50
N MET A 109 17.71 42.23 -5.34
CA MET A 109 18.67 41.14 -5.50
C MET A 109 18.27 40.28 -6.68
N THR A 110 19.16 40.13 -7.66
CA THR A 110 18.97 39.24 -8.82
C THR A 110 19.87 38.02 -8.66
N VAL A 111 19.29 36.84 -8.79
CA VAL A 111 19.99 35.56 -8.63
C VAL A 111 19.66 34.64 -9.79
N ASP A 112 20.69 34.25 -10.54
CA ASP A 112 20.63 33.18 -11.53
C ASP A 112 21.83 32.27 -11.32
N THR A 113 21.63 31.15 -10.63
CA THR A 113 22.72 30.23 -10.28
C THR A 113 23.33 29.52 -11.48
N ARG A 114 22.62 29.44 -12.62
CA ARG A 114 23.14 28.85 -13.86
C ARG A 114 24.03 29.83 -14.64
N ALA A 115 23.75 31.13 -14.56
CA ALA A 115 24.51 32.16 -15.26
C ALA A 115 25.58 32.84 -14.39
N MET A 116 25.33 32.99 -13.08
CA MET A 116 26.14 33.78 -12.15
C MET A 116 26.93 32.92 -11.14
N GLY A 117 26.77 31.59 -11.17
CA GLY A 117 27.27 30.70 -10.12
C GLY A 117 26.63 31.02 -8.76
N TYR A 118 27.40 31.02 -7.68
CA TYR A 118 26.90 31.35 -6.33
C TYR A 118 26.98 32.86 -5.99
N SER A 119 26.98 33.71 -7.03
CA SER A 119 26.96 35.18 -6.91
C SER A 119 25.55 35.74 -7.11
N TYR A 120 25.31 36.97 -6.66
CA TYR A 120 24.07 37.71 -6.88
C TYR A 120 24.36 39.19 -7.11
N ASP A 121 23.51 39.84 -7.90
CA ASP A 121 23.58 41.28 -8.11
C ASP A 121 22.74 42.00 -7.05
N LEU A 122 23.26 43.11 -6.51
CA LEU A 122 22.58 43.95 -5.54
C LEU A 122 22.50 45.38 -6.04
N GLU A 123 21.27 45.86 -6.26
CA GLU A 123 20.98 47.20 -6.73
C GLU A 123 20.08 47.95 -5.74
N LYS A 124 20.18 49.28 -5.74
CA LYS A 124 19.25 50.14 -5.01
C LYS A 124 18.08 50.50 -5.91
N LEU A 125 16.86 50.32 -5.41
CA LEU A 125 15.62 50.68 -6.10
C LEU A 125 15.41 52.20 -6.14
N ASP A 126 14.82 52.69 -7.22
CA ASP A 126 14.39 54.09 -7.35
C ASP A 126 13.25 54.44 -6.38
N HIS A 127 12.40 53.45 -6.09
CA HIS A 127 11.26 53.56 -5.19
C HIS A 127 11.22 52.38 -4.24
N ALA A 128 11.16 52.69 -2.94
CA ALA A 128 11.06 51.67 -1.90
C ALA A 128 9.78 50.84 -2.06
N LEU A 129 9.92 49.51 -2.00
CA LEU A 129 8.80 48.57 -2.05
C LEU A 129 8.60 47.95 -0.65
N PRO A 130 7.49 48.24 0.06
CA PRO A 130 7.25 47.67 1.38
C PRO A 130 7.13 46.14 1.31
N GLY A 131 7.61 45.46 2.35
CA GLY A 131 7.63 44.00 2.41
C GLY A 131 8.67 43.37 1.50
N CYS A 132 8.36 42.20 0.96
CA CYS A 132 9.23 41.50 0.01
C CYS A 132 8.40 40.99 -1.17
N SER A 133 8.87 41.26 -2.38
CA SER A 133 8.31 40.74 -3.62
C SER A 133 9.36 39.94 -4.38
N ILE A 134 9.05 38.68 -4.65
CA ILE A 134 9.91 37.72 -5.32
C ILE A 134 9.22 37.33 -6.61
N SER A 135 9.89 37.50 -7.74
CA SER A 135 9.46 36.96 -9.02
C SER A 135 10.50 35.99 -9.52
N GLY A 136 10.09 34.82 -9.98
CA GLY A 136 10.99 33.85 -10.57
C GLY A 136 10.51 33.33 -11.90
N GLN A 137 11.44 33.08 -12.81
CA GLN A 137 11.23 32.39 -14.07
C GLN A 137 11.79 30.98 -13.93
N TRP A 138 10.97 29.97 -14.22
CA TRP A 138 11.43 28.58 -14.15
C TRP A 138 12.52 28.33 -15.18
N TYR A 139 13.57 27.63 -14.79
CA TYR A 139 14.58 27.19 -15.77
C TYR A 139 13.97 26.21 -16.77
N GLU A 140 13.03 25.39 -16.31
CA GLU A 140 12.25 24.46 -17.12
C GLU A 140 10.76 24.78 -16.96
N PRO A 141 10.06 25.18 -18.03
CA PRO A 141 8.62 25.46 -17.96
C PRO A 141 7.82 24.24 -17.52
N LEU A 142 6.82 24.45 -16.67
CA LEU A 142 5.97 23.38 -16.14
C LEU A 142 4.92 22.95 -17.17
N THR A 143 4.66 21.65 -17.21
CA THR A 143 3.47 21.08 -17.86
C THR A 143 2.19 21.42 -17.07
N ASP A 144 1.01 21.23 -17.67
CA ASP A 144 -0.27 21.41 -16.97
C ASP A 144 -0.40 20.50 -15.73
N SER A 145 0.12 19.27 -15.83
CA SER A 145 0.08 18.30 -14.74
C SER A 145 0.98 18.73 -13.58
N GLU A 146 2.20 19.16 -13.86
CA GLU A 146 3.16 19.63 -12.85
C GLU A 146 2.67 20.91 -12.17
N LEU A 147 2.14 21.86 -12.93
CA LEU A 147 1.56 23.08 -12.37
C LEU A 147 0.40 22.76 -11.41
N MET A 148 -0.52 21.88 -11.83
CA MET A 148 -1.64 21.46 -10.99
C MET A 148 -1.18 20.71 -9.74
N SER A 149 -0.18 19.83 -9.87
CA SER A 149 0.43 19.10 -8.76
C SER A 149 1.06 20.08 -7.74
N ALA A 150 1.89 21.01 -8.20
CA ALA A 150 2.53 22.01 -7.36
C ALA A 150 1.50 22.94 -6.66
N VAL A 151 0.45 23.37 -7.37
CA VAL A 151 -0.65 24.16 -6.76
C VAL A 151 -1.35 23.39 -5.65
N GLN A 152 -1.63 22.10 -5.86
CA GLN A 152 -2.26 21.25 -4.85
C GLN A 152 -1.34 21.00 -3.67
N GLU A 153 -0.06 20.74 -3.93
CA GLU A 153 0.96 20.53 -2.92
C GLU A 153 1.11 21.76 -2.00
N ILE A 154 1.23 22.95 -2.58
CA ILE A 154 1.31 24.22 -1.83
C ILE A 154 0.08 24.39 -0.94
N ARG A 155 -1.12 24.15 -1.48
CA ARG A 155 -2.38 24.24 -0.73
C ARG A 155 -2.39 23.32 0.49
N ASP A 156 -1.97 22.08 0.33
CA ASP A 156 -1.97 21.12 1.43
C ASP A 156 -0.91 21.46 2.47
N LEU A 157 0.25 21.96 2.01
CA LEU A 157 1.37 22.26 2.87
C LEU A 157 1.14 23.49 3.77
N VAL A 158 0.48 24.54 3.27
CA VAL A 158 0.27 25.79 4.04
C VAL A 158 -1.10 25.92 4.69
N ARG A 159 -1.93 24.89 4.58
CA ARG A 159 -3.35 24.94 4.96
C ARG A 159 -3.65 25.60 6.32
N TYR A 160 -2.77 25.45 7.30
CA TYR A 160 -2.98 25.95 8.66
C TYR A 160 -1.95 27.01 9.10
N THR A 161 -1.21 27.62 8.16
CA THR A 161 -0.25 28.69 8.50
C THR A 161 -0.95 29.89 9.12
N PRO A 162 -0.29 30.62 10.04
CA PRO A 162 -0.88 31.78 10.71
C PRO A 162 -1.10 32.98 9.77
N VAL A 163 -0.31 33.07 8.70
CA VAL A 163 -0.42 34.08 7.64
C VAL A 163 -1.52 33.70 6.65
N SER A 164 -2.25 34.69 6.13
CA SER A 164 -3.23 34.46 5.07
C SER A 164 -2.52 34.31 3.72
N VAL A 165 -2.60 33.13 3.09
CA VAL A 165 -1.99 32.89 1.78
C VAL A 165 -3.07 32.83 0.70
N GLU A 166 -2.94 33.70 -0.29
CA GLU A 166 -3.74 33.70 -1.52
C GLU A 166 -2.92 33.10 -2.66
N LEU A 167 -3.41 32.03 -3.29
CA LEU A 167 -2.79 31.39 -4.44
C LEU A 167 -3.71 31.52 -5.67
N ASN A 168 -3.23 32.19 -6.71
CA ASN A 168 -3.95 32.40 -7.97
C ASN A 168 -5.37 32.98 -7.75
N GLY A 169 -5.48 33.99 -6.87
CA GLY A 169 -6.76 34.67 -6.57
C GLY A 169 -7.64 33.96 -5.54
N ARG A 170 -7.17 32.89 -4.89
CA ARG A 170 -7.95 32.12 -3.92
C ARG A 170 -7.20 31.96 -2.60
N VAL A 171 -7.83 32.31 -1.49
CA VAL A 171 -7.29 32.04 -0.15
C VAL A 171 -7.25 30.53 0.09
N ILE A 172 -6.07 30.01 0.40
CA ILE A 172 -5.83 28.57 0.61
C ILE A 172 -5.58 28.19 2.07
N THR A 173 -5.43 29.17 2.95
CA THR A 173 -5.23 28.97 4.39
C THR A 173 -6.55 28.91 5.16
N ARG A 174 -6.49 28.33 6.35
CA ARG A 174 -7.59 28.24 7.30
C ARG A 174 -7.09 28.49 8.71
N ASP A 175 -7.86 29.23 9.49
CA ASP A 175 -7.56 29.43 10.91
C ASP A 175 -7.89 28.17 11.70
N PRO A 176 -6.90 27.48 12.30
CA PRO A 176 -7.14 26.28 13.09
C PRO A 176 -8.10 26.54 14.26
N ARG A 177 -8.17 27.77 14.81
CA ARG A 177 -9.08 28.09 15.93
C ARG A 177 -10.55 28.04 15.56
N THR A 178 -10.86 28.12 14.27
CA THR A 178 -12.25 28.12 13.75
C THR A 178 -12.70 26.74 13.27
N GLU A 179 -11.78 25.78 13.21
CA GLU A 179 -12.05 24.40 12.81
C GLU A 179 -12.62 23.57 13.96
N ARG A 180 -13.27 22.46 13.63
CA ARG A 180 -13.76 21.50 14.63
C ARG A 180 -12.69 20.48 14.97
N TRP A 181 -12.37 20.32 16.24
CA TRP A 181 -11.35 19.39 16.73
C TRP A 181 -11.95 18.38 17.71
N ASP A 182 -11.38 17.18 17.74
CA ASP A 182 -11.78 16.14 18.69
C ASP A 182 -11.14 16.37 20.06
N ALA A 183 -9.94 16.96 20.08
CA ALA A 183 -9.27 17.41 21.28
C ALA A 183 -8.33 18.58 20.98
N GLU A 184 -7.99 19.31 22.05
CA GLU A 184 -7.06 20.42 22.03
C GLU A 184 -6.33 20.47 23.37
N ASP A 185 -5.02 20.69 23.35
CA ASP A 185 -4.21 20.93 24.54
C ASP A 185 -3.23 22.11 24.30
N GLU A 186 -2.27 22.31 25.20
CA GLU A 186 -1.28 23.38 25.05
C GLU A 186 -0.28 23.15 23.90
N PHE A 187 -0.18 21.93 23.37
CA PHE A 187 0.81 21.53 22.36
C PHE A 187 0.22 21.49 20.96
N ALA A 188 -1.04 21.08 20.77
CA ALA A 188 -1.64 20.91 19.45
C ALA A 188 -3.19 20.88 19.45
N TRP A 189 -3.74 20.98 18.25
CA TRP A 189 -5.10 20.60 17.92
C TRP A 189 -5.11 19.22 17.26
N TYR A 190 -6.10 18.38 17.62
CA TYR A 190 -6.15 16.97 17.22
C TYR A 190 -7.49 16.62 16.59
N ARG A 191 -7.43 15.85 15.51
CA ARG A 191 -8.60 15.18 14.92
C ARG A 191 -8.25 13.74 14.58
N ALA A 192 -8.95 12.78 15.14
CA ALA A 192 -8.76 11.36 14.88
C ALA A 192 -9.82 10.86 13.89
N LYS A 193 -9.45 9.90 13.05
CA LYS A 193 -10.33 9.29 12.04
C LYS A 193 -10.19 7.78 12.10
N GLU A 194 -11.25 7.07 11.69
CA GLU A 194 -11.24 5.61 11.67
C GLU A 194 -10.14 5.04 10.76
N ASP A 195 -9.86 5.70 9.64
CA ASP A 195 -8.91 5.24 8.63
C ASP A 195 -8.16 6.40 7.95
N GLY A 196 -7.13 6.05 7.17
CA GLY A 196 -6.27 6.96 6.42
C GLY A 196 -4.96 7.29 7.13
N ALA A 197 -4.13 8.12 6.49
CA ALA A 197 -2.90 8.61 7.09
C ALA A 197 -3.16 9.70 8.15
N VAL A 198 -2.19 9.90 9.03
CA VAL A 198 -2.17 10.99 10.01
C VAL A 198 -1.33 12.12 9.45
N SER A 199 -1.97 13.25 9.14
CA SER A 199 -1.27 14.44 8.61
C SER A 199 -0.74 15.27 9.77
N ILE A 200 0.54 15.62 9.75
CA ILE A 200 1.21 16.31 10.87
C ILE A 200 1.72 17.67 10.41
N TYR A 201 1.13 18.72 10.98
CA TYR A 201 1.51 20.11 10.75
C TYR A 201 2.32 20.64 11.93
N ASN A 202 3.50 21.21 11.65
CA ASN A 202 4.31 21.93 12.61
C ASN A 202 4.00 23.42 12.51
N GLN A 203 3.32 23.97 13.53
CA GLN A 203 2.90 25.38 13.60
C GLN A 203 2.10 25.86 12.38
N GLY A 204 1.43 24.94 11.69
CA GLY A 204 0.57 25.24 10.55
C GLY A 204 1.13 24.83 9.18
N VAL A 205 2.42 24.44 9.11
CA VAL A 205 3.06 23.89 7.90
C VAL A 205 3.08 22.37 7.96
N LEU A 206 2.59 21.69 6.92
CA LEU A 206 2.61 20.22 6.85
C LEU A 206 4.04 19.71 6.70
N VAL A 207 4.44 18.85 7.63
CA VAL A 207 5.75 18.21 7.64
C VAL A 207 5.69 16.90 6.87
N ARG A 208 4.77 16.02 7.28
CA ARG A 208 4.69 14.65 6.77
C ARG A 208 3.30 14.02 6.98
N HIS A 209 3.13 12.87 6.36
CA HIS A 209 2.05 11.93 6.66
C HIS A 209 2.61 10.70 7.35
N ASP A 210 2.07 10.37 8.50
CA ASP A 210 2.31 9.11 9.19
C ASP A 210 1.32 8.07 8.67
N PRO A 211 1.77 6.88 8.21
CA PRO A 211 0.83 5.86 7.75
C PRO A 211 -0.07 5.39 8.90
N GLY A 212 -1.32 5.07 8.57
CA GLY A 212 -2.37 4.79 9.55
C GLY A 212 -2.00 3.65 10.52
N HIS A 213 -1.24 2.64 10.08
CA HIS A 213 -0.83 1.52 10.93
C HIS A 213 0.09 1.92 12.09
N MET A 214 0.80 3.04 12.04
CA MET A 214 1.61 3.48 13.19
C MET A 214 0.73 3.87 14.38
N TRP A 215 -0.46 4.40 14.09
CA TRP A 215 -1.42 4.86 15.09
C TRP A 215 -2.56 3.86 15.31
N GLY A 216 -2.87 3.04 14.29
CA GLY A 216 -4.05 2.18 14.22
C GLY A 216 -5.31 2.94 13.82
N ALA A 217 -5.15 4.17 13.34
CA ALA A 217 -6.19 5.13 13.00
C ALA A 217 -5.59 6.21 12.06
N GLY A 218 -6.44 6.92 11.33
CA GLY A 218 -6.05 8.12 10.59
C GLY A 218 -6.23 9.39 11.41
N GLY A 219 -5.86 10.54 10.85
CA GLY A 219 -6.10 11.80 11.55
C GLY A 219 -5.33 13.02 11.05
N LEU A 220 -5.33 14.04 11.90
CA LEU A 220 -4.74 15.34 11.68
C LEU A 220 -4.23 15.88 13.02
N ILE A 221 -2.98 16.32 13.01
CA ILE A 221 -2.31 16.98 14.14
C ILE A 221 -1.81 18.33 13.65
N VAL A 222 -2.20 19.40 14.33
CA VAL A 222 -1.65 20.74 14.06
C VAL A 222 -1.00 21.26 15.33
N SER A 223 0.33 21.38 15.35
CA SER A 223 1.04 21.83 16.54
C SER A 223 0.89 23.33 16.75
N LYS A 224 0.83 23.72 18.03
CA LYS A 224 0.90 25.10 18.54
C LYS A 224 2.33 25.50 18.89
N LYS A 225 3.14 24.52 19.28
CA LYS A 225 4.56 24.67 19.61
C LYS A 225 5.43 24.03 18.53
N ALA A 226 6.64 24.55 18.37
CA ALA A 226 7.61 24.04 17.41
C ALA A 226 7.99 22.57 17.73
N ILE A 227 7.84 21.71 16.73
CA ILE A 227 8.36 20.33 16.73
C ILE A 227 9.81 20.38 16.25
N ALA A 228 10.70 19.62 16.89
CA ALA A 228 12.07 19.50 16.43
C ALA A 228 12.12 18.59 15.20
N LEU A 229 12.66 19.13 14.10
CA LEU A 229 12.77 18.48 12.80
C LEU A 229 14.25 18.29 12.41
N ASN A 230 14.51 17.43 11.42
CA ASN A 230 15.80 17.36 10.74
C ASN A 230 16.07 18.65 9.91
N VAL A 231 17.29 18.77 9.37
CA VAL A 231 17.72 19.97 8.61
C VAL A 231 16.81 20.25 7.41
N SER A 232 16.38 19.21 6.69
CA SER A 232 15.48 19.31 5.54
C SER A 232 13.99 19.45 5.89
N ARG A 233 13.62 19.48 7.19
CA ARG A 233 12.25 19.68 7.69
C ARG A 233 11.21 18.68 7.16
N THR A 234 11.64 17.49 6.79
CA THR A 234 10.78 16.39 6.34
C THR A 234 10.52 15.37 7.45
N GLU A 235 11.43 15.26 8.41
CA GLU A 235 11.42 14.23 9.44
C GLU A 235 11.36 14.83 10.84
N ILE A 236 10.64 14.16 11.73
CA ILE A 236 10.47 14.56 13.13
C ILE A 236 11.54 13.88 13.97
N LEU A 237 12.23 14.62 14.84
CA LEU A 237 13.20 14.06 15.78
C LEU A 237 12.48 13.40 16.97
N ARG A 238 11.79 12.28 16.70
CA ARG A 238 10.81 11.66 17.61
C ARG A 238 11.38 11.29 18.98
N LYS A 239 12.63 10.81 19.02
CA LYS A 239 13.29 10.35 20.26
C LYS A 239 13.68 11.51 21.19
N THR A 240 14.06 12.66 20.64
CA THR A 240 14.63 13.78 21.40
C THR A 240 13.65 14.93 21.59
N CYS A 241 12.64 15.09 20.72
CA CYS A 241 11.69 16.19 20.80
C CYS A 241 10.66 16.02 21.95
N PRO A 242 10.68 16.88 22.99
CA PRO A 242 9.72 16.79 24.10
C PRO A 242 8.30 17.17 23.68
N VAL A 243 8.15 18.16 22.78
CA VAL A 243 6.84 18.58 22.23
C VAL A 243 6.19 17.42 21.49
N TRP A 244 6.95 16.71 20.64
CA TRP A 244 6.44 15.54 19.93
C TRP A 244 6.02 14.42 20.87
N LYS A 245 6.79 14.14 21.94
CA LYS A 245 6.41 13.10 22.92
C LYS A 245 5.05 13.39 23.57
N ALA A 246 4.77 14.65 23.90
CA ALA A 246 3.49 15.05 24.44
C ALA A 246 2.36 14.88 23.42
N ILE A 247 2.56 15.37 22.19
CA ILE A 247 1.62 15.25 21.07
C ILE A 247 1.32 13.79 20.76
N ALA A 248 2.35 12.95 20.64
CA ALA A 248 2.21 11.54 20.31
C ALA A 248 1.47 10.76 21.39
N LYS A 249 1.69 11.08 22.67
CA LYS A 249 0.95 10.48 23.78
C LYS A 249 -0.54 10.83 23.71
N GLN A 250 -0.86 12.11 23.48
CA GLN A 250 -2.25 12.57 23.41
C GLN A 250 -2.97 11.99 22.19
N PHE A 251 -2.35 12.04 21.01
CA PHE A 251 -2.95 11.50 19.79
C PHE A 251 -3.07 9.97 19.83
N GLY A 252 -2.09 9.26 20.43
CA GLY A 252 -2.18 7.82 20.66
C GLY A 252 -3.42 7.43 21.48
N ALA A 253 -3.72 8.18 22.54
CA ALA A 253 -4.93 7.96 23.34
C ALA A 253 -6.22 8.19 22.54
N LEU A 254 -6.27 9.21 21.68
CA LEU A 254 -7.41 9.47 20.80
C LEU A 254 -7.58 8.37 19.74
N ALA A 255 -6.48 7.91 19.14
CA ALA A 255 -6.50 6.80 18.19
C ALA A 255 -7.03 5.51 18.84
N ASP A 256 -6.62 5.23 20.08
CA ASP A 256 -7.12 4.08 20.83
C ASP A 256 -8.61 4.22 21.21
N ASP A 257 -9.06 5.43 21.54
CA ASP A 257 -10.49 5.71 21.80
C ASP A 257 -11.34 5.50 20.54
N VAL A 258 -10.91 5.98 19.37
CA VAL A 258 -11.58 5.72 18.07
C VAL A 258 -11.70 4.21 17.83
N ARG A 259 -10.60 3.47 18.04
CA ARG A 259 -10.60 1.99 17.91
C ARG A 259 -11.58 1.33 18.88
N SER A 260 -11.67 1.82 20.11
CA SER A 260 -12.57 1.26 21.12
C SER A 260 -14.05 1.50 20.79
N ARG A 261 -14.40 2.66 20.22
CA ARG A 261 -15.78 3.02 19.86
C ARG A 261 -16.32 2.22 18.67
N LEU A 262 -15.46 1.83 17.73
CA LEU A 262 -15.82 0.95 16.63
C LEU A 262 -16.26 -0.45 17.09
N GLY A 263 -15.88 -0.82 18.32
CA GLY A 263 -16.16 -2.11 18.93
C GLY A 263 -15.32 -3.25 18.34
N ASP A 264 -15.31 -4.40 19.03
CA ASP A 264 -14.51 -5.57 18.65
C ASP A 264 -14.85 -6.11 17.24
N HIS A 265 -16.05 -5.81 16.74
CA HIS A 265 -16.58 -6.34 15.48
C HIS A 265 -16.24 -5.51 14.23
N ARG A 266 -15.71 -4.28 14.37
CA ARG A 266 -15.40 -3.40 13.24
C ARG A 266 -13.99 -2.82 13.33
N LYS A 267 -12.98 -3.70 13.38
CA LYS A 267 -11.58 -3.28 13.31
C LYS A 267 -11.24 -2.80 11.88
N THR A 268 -10.43 -1.75 11.77
CA THR A 268 -9.91 -1.22 10.50
C THR A 268 -8.63 -1.93 10.08
N GLU A 269 -8.25 -1.83 8.80
CA GLU A 269 -7.01 -2.44 8.32
C GLU A 269 -5.77 -1.83 8.97
N ALA A 270 -5.74 -0.51 9.17
CA ALA A 270 -4.69 0.16 9.93
C ALA A 270 -4.50 -0.43 11.34
N SER A 271 -5.61 -0.72 12.04
CA SER A 271 -5.53 -1.36 13.36
C SER A 271 -4.99 -2.79 13.29
N ARG A 272 -5.37 -3.56 12.26
CA ARG A 272 -4.87 -4.94 12.11
C ARG A 272 -3.38 -4.97 11.75
N GLU A 273 -2.94 -4.06 10.88
CA GLU A 273 -1.52 -3.91 10.52
C GLU A 273 -0.68 -3.46 11.72
N LYS A 274 -1.18 -2.51 12.53
CA LYS A 274 -0.53 -2.14 13.81
C LYS A 274 -0.31 -3.37 14.69
N SER A 275 -1.34 -4.18 14.87
CA SER A 275 -1.28 -5.41 15.67
C SER A 275 -0.32 -6.45 15.07
N ALA A 276 -0.30 -6.63 13.75
CA ALA A 276 0.64 -7.53 13.08
C ALA A 276 2.09 -7.10 13.30
N ARG A 277 2.40 -5.80 13.12
CA ARG A 277 3.73 -5.25 13.40
C ARG A 277 4.12 -5.36 14.87
N ALA A 278 3.18 -5.17 15.79
CA ALA A 278 3.41 -5.35 17.22
C ALA A 278 3.77 -6.81 17.59
N LEU A 279 3.14 -7.79 16.93
CA LEU A 279 3.53 -9.20 17.08
C LEU A 279 4.96 -9.46 16.59
N LEU A 280 5.33 -8.92 15.42
CA LEU A 280 6.67 -9.05 14.84
C LEU A 280 7.76 -8.37 15.68
N ALA A 281 7.43 -7.25 16.31
CA ALA A 281 8.36 -6.47 17.13
C ALA A 281 8.53 -7.01 18.56
N GLY A 282 7.68 -7.93 19.02
CA GLY A 282 7.73 -8.41 20.40
C GLY A 282 7.13 -7.43 21.41
N ASP A 283 5.99 -6.80 21.08
CA ASP A 283 5.32 -5.84 21.99
C ASP A 283 5.11 -6.43 23.40
N PRO A 284 5.21 -5.65 24.48
CA PRO A 284 5.00 -6.14 25.85
C PRO A 284 3.63 -6.81 26.10
N ASN A 285 2.63 -6.56 25.23
CA ASN A 285 1.32 -7.21 25.28
C ASN A 285 1.17 -8.33 24.23
N ILE A 286 2.27 -8.89 23.72
CA ILE A 286 2.27 -9.84 22.59
C ILE A 286 1.27 -10.99 22.77
N VAL A 287 1.19 -11.60 23.96
CA VAL A 287 0.23 -12.68 24.24
C VAL A 287 -1.22 -12.21 24.09
N LYS A 288 -1.55 -11.01 24.61
CA LYS A 288 -2.90 -10.45 24.46
C LYS A 288 -3.23 -10.18 22.99
N ILE A 289 -2.27 -9.65 22.23
CA ILE A 289 -2.44 -9.36 20.80
C ILE A 289 -2.63 -10.68 20.04
N TYR A 290 -1.82 -11.68 20.33
CA TYR A 290 -1.86 -13.01 19.73
C TYR A 290 -3.22 -13.71 19.89
N GLU A 291 -3.83 -13.57 21.06
CA GLU A 291 -5.10 -14.20 21.42
C GLU A 291 -6.34 -13.42 20.96
N LYS A 292 -6.27 -12.08 20.90
CA LYS A 292 -7.45 -11.21 20.74
C LYS A 292 -7.47 -10.33 19.50
N GLU A 293 -6.33 -10.09 18.86
CA GLU A 293 -6.26 -9.22 17.67
C GLU A 293 -6.34 -10.05 16.38
N GLU A 294 -7.25 -9.65 15.49
CA GLU A 294 -7.53 -10.37 14.25
C GLU A 294 -6.53 -9.98 13.16
N VAL A 295 -5.39 -10.66 13.11
CA VAL A 295 -4.27 -10.32 12.23
C VAL A 295 -4.19 -11.19 10.97
N ILE A 296 -4.93 -12.30 10.89
CA ILE A 296 -4.95 -13.20 9.71
C ILE A 296 -6.31 -13.10 9.02
N THR A 297 -6.32 -13.03 7.68
CA THR A 297 -7.55 -13.12 6.89
C THR A 297 -7.61 -14.46 6.15
N LEU A 298 -8.67 -15.23 6.36
CA LEU A 298 -8.87 -16.56 5.77
C LEU A 298 -10.04 -16.59 4.78
N LEU A 299 -9.91 -17.45 3.77
CA LEU A 299 -10.99 -17.90 2.89
C LEU A 299 -11.70 -19.13 3.50
N PRO A 300 -12.97 -19.41 3.15
CA PRO A 300 -13.83 -18.62 2.26
C PRO A 300 -14.42 -17.38 2.94
N GLY A 301 -14.71 -16.35 2.13
CA GLY A 301 -15.01 -14.99 2.53
C GLY A 301 -13.78 -14.22 3.01
N LYS A 302 -13.97 -12.98 3.46
CA LYS A 302 -12.94 -12.21 4.17
C LYS A 302 -13.09 -12.38 5.68
N ARG A 303 -12.77 -13.58 6.19
CA ARG A 303 -12.87 -13.88 7.63
C ARG A 303 -11.59 -13.50 8.35
N HIS A 304 -11.66 -12.45 9.15
CA HIS A 304 -10.54 -12.05 10.00
C HIS A 304 -10.50 -12.92 11.27
N VAL A 305 -9.33 -13.43 11.62
CA VAL A 305 -9.11 -14.31 12.78
C VAL A 305 -7.82 -13.94 13.49
N THR A 306 -7.73 -14.30 14.77
CA THR A 306 -6.53 -14.11 15.58
C THR A 306 -5.43 -15.11 15.20
N MET A 307 -4.18 -14.84 15.58
CA MET A 307 -3.07 -15.77 15.31
C MET A 307 -3.33 -17.14 15.95
N GLN A 308 -3.82 -17.17 17.19
CA GLN A 308 -4.20 -18.41 17.86
C GLN A 308 -5.30 -19.19 17.12
N ALA A 309 -6.34 -18.48 16.66
CA ALA A 309 -7.45 -19.09 15.93
C ALA A 309 -7.02 -19.61 14.56
N PHE A 310 -6.10 -18.92 13.89
CA PHE A 310 -5.48 -19.37 12.64
C PHE A 310 -4.72 -20.69 12.86
N LEU A 311 -3.78 -20.74 13.80
CA LEU A 311 -3.02 -21.98 14.04
C LEU A 311 -3.93 -23.15 14.44
N SER A 312 -4.94 -22.90 15.27
CA SER A 312 -5.94 -23.92 15.60
C SER A 312 -6.66 -24.47 14.36
N LYS A 313 -6.97 -23.60 13.39
CA LYS A 313 -7.59 -24.00 12.12
C LYS A 313 -6.66 -24.82 11.24
N CYS A 314 -5.35 -24.55 11.26
CA CYS A 314 -4.35 -25.36 10.56
C CYS A 314 -4.36 -26.82 11.03
N TYR A 315 -4.73 -27.10 12.29
CA TYR A 315 -4.95 -28.47 12.78
C TYR A 315 -6.34 -29.00 12.47
N TYR A 316 -7.37 -28.18 12.66
CA TYR A 316 -8.77 -28.61 12.55
C TYR A 316 -9.65 -27.54 11.91
N SER A 317 -10.22 -27.87 10.76
CA SER A 317 -11.10 -26.98 10.00
C SER A 317 -12.14 -27.80 9.25
N HIS A 318 -13.33 -27.23 9.01
CA HIS A 318 -14.43 -27.90 8.31
C HIS A 318 -14.82 -29.27 8.90
N ASN A 319 -14.77 -29.39 10.24
CA ASN A 319 -14.99 -30.63 10.99
C ASN A 319 -14.04 -31.79 10.62
N LYS A 320 -12.88 -31.47 10.03
CA LYS A 320 -11.86 -32.43 9.58
C LYS A 320 -10.49 -32.04 10.14
N ARG A 321 -9.62 -33.03 10.30
CA ARG A 321 -8.21 -32.81 10.66
C ARG A 321 -7.46 -32.35 9.41
N GLN A 322 -6.74 -31.24 9.52
CA GLN A 322 -6.05 -30.57 8.41
C GLN A 322 -4.53 -30.84 8.40
N GLY A 323 -4.00 -31.45 9.46
CA GLY A 323 -2.60 -31.90 9.49
C GLY A 323 -1.58 -30.81 9.81
N ASN A 324 -1.99 -29.70 10.42
CA ASN A 324 -1.15 -28.51 10.71
C ASN A 324 -0.62 -27.84 9.43
N ARG A 325 -1.50 -27.66 8.44
CA ARG A 325 -1.14 -27.16 7.10
C ARG A 325 -1.96 -25.94 6.71
N PHE A 326 -1.36 -25.07 5.91
CA PHE A 326 -2.05 -23.96 5.26
C PHE A 326 -1.44 -23.65 3.90
N THR A 327 -2.16 -22.86 3.12
CA THR A 327 -1.71 -22.33 1.83
C THR A 327 -2.10 -20.85 1.72
N VAL A 328 -1.46 -20.11 0.84
CA VAL A 328 -1.69 -18.68 0.68
C VAL A 328 -2.00 -18.38 -0.78
N VAL A 329 -3.06 -17.61 -1.02
CA VAL A 329 -3.30 -16.99 -2.33
C VAL A 329 -2.43 -15.75 -2.40
N GLU A 330 -1.44 -15.74 -3.31
CA GLU A 330 -0.52 -14.61 -3.47
C GLU A 330 -1.08 -13.55 -4.42
N ASN A 331 -1.80 -13.97 -5.46
CA ASN A 331 -2.38 -13.07 -6.45
C ASN A 331 -3.89 -12.81 -6.20
N GLY A 332 -4.28 -11.53 -6.15
CA GLY A 332 -5.69 -11.12 -5.99
C GLY A 332 -6.64 -11.70 -7.04
N PHE A 333 -6.17 -11.94 -8.27
CA PHE A 333 -6.97 -12.56 -9.34
C PHE A 333 -7.34 -14.02 -9.06
N GLU A 334 -6.61 -14.70 -8.17
CA GLU A 334 -6.83 -16.10 -7.84
C GLU A 334 -7.71 -16.31 -6.60
N VAL A 335 -8.15 -15.24 -5.96
CA VAL A 335 -9.07 -15.28 -4.81
C VAL A 335 -10.35 -16.10 -5.10
N PRO A 336 -11.02 -15.99 -6.29
CA PRO A 336 -12.17 -16.83 -6.60
C PRO A 336 -11.87 -18.33 -6.58
N LYS A 337 -10.68 -18.74 -7.05
CA LYS A 337 -10.26 -20.16 -7.00
C LYS A 337 -9.91 -20.59 -5.58
N GLY A 338 -9.25 -19.71 -4.82
CA GLY A 338 -8.98 -19.91 -3.39
C GLY A 338 -10.26 -20.07 -2.56
N GLU A 339 -11.32 -19.31 -2.88
CA GLU A 339 -12.64 -19.44 -2.28
C GLU A 339 -13.23 -20.84 -2.49
N ALA A 340 -13.18 -21.35 -3.73
CA ALA A 340 -13.67 -22.68 -4.06
C ALA A 340 -12.89 -23.79 -3.33
N ILE A 341 -11.55 -23.71 -3.31
CA ILE A 341 -10.69 -24.65 -2.59
C ILE A 341 -10.98 -24.63 -1.08
N ALA A 342 -11.16 -23.44 -0.51
CA ALA A 342 -11.41 -23.27 0.91
C ALA A 342 -12.80 -23.81 1.33
N ARG A 343 -13.84 -23.64 0.48
CA ARG A 343 -15.20 -24.18 0.73
C ARG A 343 -15.22 -25.71 0.82
N GLU A 344 -14.44 -26.39 0.00
CA GLU A 344 -14.29 -27.85 0.05
C GLU A 344 -13.54 -28.34 1.31
N GLY A 345 -12.88 -27.42 2.02
CA GLY A 345 -12.11 -27.74 3.23
C GLY A 345 -10.87 -28.58 2.95
N ILE A 346 -10.28 -28.44 1.75
CA ILE A 346 -9.06 -29.13 1.29
C ILE A 346 -7.84 -28.70 2.11
N ALA A 347 -7.70 -27.39 2.32
CA ALA A 347 -6.65 -26.77 3.13
C ALA A 347 -7.19 -25.48 3.78
N VAL A 348 -6.50 -25.00 4.81
CA VAL A 348 -6.71 -23.62 5.29
C VAL A 348 -6.08 -22.66 4.29
N VAL A 349 -6.88 -21.78 3.70
CA VAL A 349 -6.42 -20.85 2.66
C VAL A 349 -6.39 -19.43 3.22
N VAL A 350 -5.22 -18.81 3.17
CA VAL A 350 -4.98 -17.44 3.61
C VAL A 350 -5.20 -16.48 2.44
N HIS A 351 -5.91 -15.38 2.70
CA HIS A 351 -6.20 -14.33 1.72
C HIS A 351 -4.97 -13.40 1.53
N PRO A 352 -4.68 -12.91 0.31
CA PRO A 352 -3.47 -12.12 -0.01
C PRO A 352 -3.30 -10.85 0.82
N GLN A 353 -4.40 -10.21 1.23
CA GLN A 353 -4.39 -9.07 2.17
C GLN A 353 -3.59 -9.33 3.46
N THR A 354 -3.48 -10.58 3.90
CA THR A 354 -2.62 -10.92 5.05
C THR A 354 -1.16 -10.63 4.73
N LEU A 355 -0.67 -10.92 3.52
CA LEU A 355 0.71 -10.64 3.11
C LEU A 355 1.03 -9.14 3.24
N GLY A 356 0.19 -8.28 2.66
CA GLY A 356 0.36 -6.82 2.76
C GLY A 356 0.37 -6.31 4.20
N ARG A 357 -0.41 -6.93 5.09
CA ARG A 357 -0.47 -6.57 6.52
C ARG A 357 0.82 -6.90 7.28
N PHE A 358 1.53 -7.95 6.89
CA PHE A 358 2.81 -8.33 7.49
C PHE A 358 4.02 -7.77 6.72
N GLY A 359 3.80 -7.07 5.60
CA GLY A 359 4.88 -6.61 4.71
C GLY A 359 5.57 -7.77 3.98
N CYS A 360 4.87 -8.89 3.80
CA CYS A 360 5.37 -10.08 3.14
C CYS A 360 5.12 -9.99 1.62
N TYR A 361 6.06 -10.47 0.81
CA TYR A 361 5.93 -10.51 -0.65
C TYR A 361 5.61 -11.91 -1.18
N SER A 362 5.83 -12.94 -0.35
CA SER A 362 5.54 -14.34 -0.66
C SER A 362 4.89 -15.06 0.51
N ALA A 363 4.31 -16.23 0.22
CA ALA A 363 3.80 -17.16 1.23
C ALA A 363 4.89 -17.63 2.20
N HIS A 364 6.14 -17.73 1.74
CA HIS A 364 7.28 -18.09 2.57
C HIS A 364 7.65 -16.98 3.56
N ASP A 365 7.66 -15.71 3.13
CA ASP A 365 7.91 -14.59 4.04
C ASP A 365 6.86 -14.52 5.16
N LEU A 366 5.61 -14.94 4.89
CA LEU A 366 4.58 -15.06 5.92
C LEU A 366 4.87 -16.20 6.90
N LEU A 367 5.43 -17.31 6.43
CA LEU A 367 5.86 -18.40 7.31
C LEU A 367 6.98 -17.94 8.25
N ASP A 368 7.98 -17.22 7.71
CA ASP A 368 9.06 -16.62 8.49
C ASP A 368 8.52 -15.60 9.52
N ALA A 369 7.55 -14.78 9.12
CA ALA A 369 6.85 -13.88 10.02
C ALA A 369 6.15 -14.63 11.16
N ILE A 370 5.47 -15.75 10.88
CA ILE A 370 4.83 -16.57 11.92
C ILE A 370 5.87 -17.16 12.86
N ASP A 371 6.99 -17.68 12.35
CA ASP A 371 8.06 -18.23 13.19
C ASP A 371 8.70 -17.16 14.09
N ARG A 372 8.92 -15.96 13.56
CA ARG A 372 9.39 -14.80 14.33
C ARG A 372 8.43 -14.46 15.47
N ILE A 373 7.13 -14.44 15.20
CA ILE A 373 6.10 -14.17 16.22
C ILE A 373 6.11 -15.24 17.29
N GLN A 374 6.18 -16.52 16.91
CA GLN A 374 6.25 -17.62 17.88
C GLN A 374 7.50 -17.51 18.75
N THR A 375 8.65 -17.14 18.16
CA THR A 375 9.89 -16.89 18.88
C THR A 375 9.75 -15.74 19.87
N ASN A 376 9.19 -14.61 19.47
CA ASN A 376 8.92 -13.48 20.36
C ASN A 376 7.99 -13.87 21.53
N VAL A 377 6.96 -14.70 21.28
CA VAL A 377 6.08 -15.21 22.34
C VAL A 377 6.84 -16.12 23.31
N ARG A 378 7.71 -17.02 22.82
CA ARG A 378 8.57 -17.86 23.68
C ARG A 378 9.46 -17.00 24.57
N GLU A 379 10.11 -15.99 23.98
CA GLU A 379 10.96 -15.07 24.75
C GLU A 379 10.20 -14.29 25.82
N ASP A 380 8.98 -13.84 25.54
CA ASP A 380 8.15 -13.15 26.54
C ASP A 380 7.74 -14.10 27.70
N ILE A 381 7.38 -15.34 27.38
CA ILE A 381 7.07 -16.37 28.40
C ILE A 381 8.30 -16.62 29.29
N GLU A 382 9.49 -16.76 28.70
CA GLU A 382 10.74 -17.04 29.41
C GLU A 382 11.21 -15.85 30.26
N LYS A 383 11.19 -14.63 29.71
CA LYS A 383 11.71 -13.42 30.37
C LYS A 383 10.72 -12.85 31.39
N ASN A 384 9.43 -12.83 31.07
CA ASN A 384 8.40 -12.15 31.88
C ASN A 384 7.49 -13.11 32.66
N GLY A 385 7.60 -14.43 32.45
CA GLY A 385 6.76 -15.42 33.13
C GLY A 385 5.28 -15.37 32.72
N THR A 386 5.00 -14.83 31.53
CA THR A 386 3.64 -14.66 31.01
C THR A 386 2.96 -16.02 30.85
N ARG A 387 1.73 -16.15 31.33
CA ARG A 387 0.94 -17.39 31.15
C ARG A 387 0.43 -17.47 29.72
N PHE A 388 0.73 -18.57 29.04
CA PHE A 388 0.30 -18.84 27.67
C PHE A 388 -0.20 -20.28 27.54
N TRP A 389 -1.35 -20.47 26.90
CA TRP A 389 -2.00 -21.77 26.72
C TRP A 389 -2.24 -22.14 25.25
N GLY A 390 -1.68 -21.37 24.32
CA GLY A 390 -1.81 -21.59 22.88
C GLY A 390 -0.80 -22.61 22.33
N GLN A 391 -0.83 -22.80 21.02
CA GLN A 391 0.15 -23.61 20.28
C GLN A 391 1.25 -22.72 19.69
N LEU A 392 2.50 -23.18 19.75
CA LEU A 392 3.69 -22.55 19.17
C LEU A 392 4.44 -23.50 18.22
N GLN A 393 3.72 -24.47 17.65
CA GLN A 393 4.25 -25.30 16.58
C GLN A 393 4.06 -24.55 15.26
N LEU A 394 5.12 -24.44 14.47
CA LEU A 394 5.06 -23.80 13.16
C LEU A 394 4.17 -24.64 12.22
N PRO A 395 3.19 -24.03 11.53
CA PRO A 395 2.37 -24.74 10.55
C PRO A 395 3.17 -25.00 9.28
N GLU A 396 2.81 -26.05 8.56
CA GLU A 396 3.40 -26.40 7.27
C GLU A 396 2.73 -25.63 6.14
N LEU A 397 3.53 -24.97 5.31
CA LEU A 397 3.07 -24.32 4.08
C LEU A 397 2.99 -25.34 2.93
N VAL A 398 1.93 -25.28 2.12
CA VAL A 398 1.80 -26.07 0.88
C VAL A 398 1.51 -25.17 -0.32
N ALA A 399 2.04 -25.55 -1.48
CA ALA A 399 1.98 -24.73 -2.70
C ALA A 399 0.54 -24.55 -3.19
N PHE A 400 0.07 -23.30 -3.24
CA PHE A 400 -1.27 -22.96 -3.71
C PHE A 400 -1.47 -23.33 -5.18
N SER A 401 -0.47 -23.09 -6.02
CA SER A 401 -0.48 -23.41 -7.46
C SER A 401 -0.82 -24.89 -7.71
N THR A 402 -0.24 -25.80 -6.92
CA THR A 402 -0.51 -27.23 -7.05
C THR A 402 -1.96 -27.59 -6.70
N LEU A 403 -2.54 -26.92 -5.70
CA LEU A 403 -3.95 -27.09 -5.32
C LEU A 403 -4.87 -26.49 -6.39
N ARG A 404 -4.55 -25.29 -6.87
CA ARG A 404 -5.24 -24.57 -7.94
C ARG A 404 -5.35 -25.41 -9.21
N ASP A 405 -4.22 -25.96 -9.65
CA ASP A 405 -4.13 -26.72 -10.91
C ASP A 405 -4.81 -28.10 -10.80
N ALA A 406 -4.81 -28.69 -9.60
CA ALA A 406 -5.54 -29.92 -9.34
C ALA A 406 -7.04 -29.71 -9.09
N PHE A 407 -7.45 -28.49 -8.72
CA PHE A 407 -8.84 -28.22 -8.38
C PHE A 407 -9.69 -28.17 -9.65
N VAL A 408 -10.47 -29.22 -9.83
CA VAL A 408 -11.44 -29.29 -10.91
C VAL A 408 -12.84 -28.98 -10.41
N GLU A 409 -13.51 -28.12 -11.14
CA GLU A 409 -14.88 -27.72 -10.89
C GLU A 409 -15.79 -28.85 -11.32
N ARG A 410 -16.70 -29.23 -10.44
CA ARG A 410 -17.55 -30.40 -10.60
C ARG A 410 -18.97 -30.02 -10.28
N THR A 411 -19.85 -30.15 -11.26
CA THR A 411 -21.27 -29.91 -11.13
C THR A 411 -22.03 -31.06 -11.79
N ALA A 412 -22.93 -31.68 -11.03
CA ALA A 412 -23.79 -32.75 -11.50
C ALA A 412 -25.16 -32.68 -10.83
N LEU A 413 -26.20 -33.08 -11.55
CA LEU A 413 -27.52 -33.35 -11.00
C LEU A 413 -27.52 -34.74 -10.36
N VAL A 414 -28.19 -34.86 -9.21
CA VAL A 414 -28.26 -36.11 -8.44
C VAL A 414 -29.71 -36.43 -8.08
N THR A 415 -30.00 -37.70 -7.84
CA THR A 415 -31.35 -38.11 -7.43
C THR A 415 -31.57 -37.84 -5.94
N GLU A 416 -32.79 -37.44 -5.58
CA GLU A 416 -33.21 -37.23 -4.19
C GLU A 416 -33.03 -38.48 -3.33
N ARG A 417 -33.26 -39.66 -3.91
CA ARG A 417 -33.21 -40.94 -3.19
C ARG A 417 -31.79 -41.31 -2.78
N ASP A 418 -30.82 -41.03 -3.65
CA ASP A 418 -29.44 -41.42 -3.41
C ASP A 418 -28.69 -40.38 -2.57
N ALA A 419 -29.09 -39.11 -2.66
CA ALA A 419 -28.38 -37.99 -2.01
C ALA A 419 -28.90 -37.60 -0.60
N LEU A 420 -30.17 -37.89 -0.28
CA LEU A 420 -30.82 -37.43 0.95
C LEU A 420 -31.33 -38.58 1.83
N ASP A 421 -31.21 -38.42 3.16
CA ASP A 421 -31.86 -39.33 4.10
C ASP A 421 -33.39 -39.17 4.12
N LYS A 422 -34.12 -40.09 4.77
CA LYS A 422 -35.60 -40.10 4.78
C LYS A 422 -36.21 -38.78 5.28
N GLU A 423 -35.58 -38.11 6.24
CA GLU A 423 -36.10 -36.89 6.86
C GLU A 423 -35.79 -35.64 6.03
N ALA A 424 -34.54 -35.51 5.58
CA ALA A 424 -34.11 -34.45 4.66
C ALA A 424 -34.90 -34.51 3.35
N ARG A 425 -35.11 -35.71 2.80
CA ARG A 425 -35.92 -35.92 1.60
C ARG A 425 -37.36 -35.47 1.81
N ARG A 426 -37.99 -35.75 2.96
CA ARG A 426 -39.35 -35.24 3.27
C ARG A 426 -39.41 -33.72 3.27
N ALA A 427 -38.48 -33.08 3.99
CA ALA A 427 -38.42 -31.62 4.07
C ALA A 427 -38.21 -30.98 2.69
N TRP A 428 -37.32 -31.59 1.90
CA TRP A 428 -37.04 -31.22 0.53
C TRP A 428 -38.24 -31.42 -0.40
N THR A 429 -38.92 -32.56 -0.40
CA THR A 429 -40.11 -32.81 -1.23
C THR A 429 -41.21 -31.76 -0.95
N ALA A 430 -41.41 -31.40 0.32
CA ALA A 430 -42.32 -30.33 0.68
C ALA A 430 -41.86 -28.98 0.13
N LEU A 431 -40.56 -28.66 0.23
CA LEU A 431 -39.99 -27.38 -0.22
C LEU A 431 -39.99 -27.26 -1.74
N ARG A 432 -39.51 -28.28 -2.45
CA ARG A 432 -39.45 -28.36 -3.90
C ARG A 432 -40.79 -28.05 -4.56
N THR A 433 -41.87 -28.58 -4.00
CA THR A 433 -43.24 -28.29 -4.48
C THR A 433 -43.56 -26.80 -4.40
N ILE A 434 -43.21 -26.17 -3.29
CA ILE A 434 -43.48 -24.74 -3.02
C ILE A 434 -42.56 -23.86 -3.88
N LEU A 435 -41.28 -24.24 -4.02
CA LEU A 435 -40.31 -23.52 -4.85
C LEU A 435 -40.69 -23.50 -6.33
N HIS A 436 -41.21 -24.59 -6.86
CA HIS A 436 -41.68 -24.66 -8.26
C HIS A 436 -42.70 -23.57 -8.56
N HIS A 437 -43.68 -23.39 -7.67
CA HIS A 437 -44.67 -22.33 -7.82
C HIS A 437 -44.11 -20.95 -7.51
N TYR A 438 -43.24 -20.83 -6.52
CA TYR A 438 -42.63 -19.55 -6.20
C TYR A 438 -41.79 -19.00 -7.36
N ALA A 439 -41.01 -19.84 -8.04
CA ALA A 439 -40.26 -19.43 -9.23
C ALA A 439 -41.17 -18.94 -10.37
N ALA A 440 -42.36 -19.54 -10.54
CA ALA A 440 -43.37 -19.07 -11.49
C ALA A 440 -43.89 -17.68 -11.11
N VAL A 441 -44.08 -17.38 -9.82
CA VAL A 441 -44.45 -16.01 -9.37
C VAL A 441 -43.35 -15.00 -9.71
N LEU A 442 -42.09 -15.34 -9.39
CA LEU A 442 -40.95 -14.44 -9.64
C LEU A 442 -40.85 -14.04 -11.12
N THR A 443 -41.21 -14.94 -12.03
CA THR A 443 -41.19 -14.76 -13.48
C THR A 443 -42.50 -14.23 -14.07
N GLY A 444 -43.37 -13.65 -13.24
CA GLY A 444 -44.58 -12.93 -13.68
C GLY A 444 -45.87 -13.73 -13.64
N GLY A 445 -45.89 -14.91 -13.02
CA GLY A 445 -47.11 -15.67 -12.75
C GLY A 445 -47.92 -15.10 -11.57
N GLU A 446 -49.22 -15.38 -11.56
CA GLU A 446 -50.14 -14.95 -10.50
C GLU A 446 -50.75 -16.16 -9.78
N ARG A 447 -50.93 -16.06 -8.45
CA ARG A 447 -51.59 -17.12 -7.67
C ARG A 447 -53.05 -17.29 -8.12
N CYS A 448 -53.49 -18.52 -8.29
CA CYS A 448 -54.84 -18.85 -8.78
C CYS A 448 -55.96 -18.19 -7.98
N TYR A 449 -55.82 -18.16 -6.65
CA TYR A 449 -56.73 -17.50 -5.71
C TYR A 449 -56.02 -17.34 -4.36
N HIS A 450 -56.61 -16.51 -3.51
CA HIS A 450 -56.05 -16.15 -2.21
C HIS A 450 -55.85 -17.38 -1.32
N GLY A 451 -54.62 -17.59 -0.82
CA GLY A 451 -54.26 -18.73 0.03
C GLY A 451 -53.87 -20.03 -0.71
N SER A 452 -53.90 -20.06 -2.05
CA SER A 452 -53.40 -21.20 -2.85
C SER A 452 -51.93 -21.02 -3.23
N PRO A 453 -51.09 -22.06 -3.12
CA PRO A 453 -49.72 -22.01 -3.61
C PRO A 453 -49.64 -22.14 -5.13
N ILE A 454 -50.72 -22.55 -5.81
CA ILE A 454 -50.76 -22.81 -7.25
C ILE A 454 -50.76 -21.50 -8.03
N VAL A 455 -49.97 -21.44 -9.10
CA VAL A 455 -49.74 -20.25 -9.93
C VAL A 455 -50.20 -20.50 -11.36
N ARG A 456 -50.75 -19.46 -12.00
CA ARG A 456 -51.03 -19.40 -13.45
C ARG A 456 -50.07 -18.42 -14.11
N GLY A 457 -49.47 -18.83 -15.22
CA GLY A 457 -48.45 -18.04 -15.92
C GLY A 457 -47.06 -18.15 -15.28
N GLY A 458 -46.12 -17.34 -15.76
CA GLY A 458 -44.71 -17.42 -15.39
C GLY A 458 -43.96 -18.58 -16.06
N LYS A 459 -42.65 -18.66 -15.82
CA LYS A 459 -41.79 -19.77 -16.24
C LYS A 459 -41.94 -20.97 -15.28
N SER A 460 -41.97 -22.17 -15.85
CA SER A 460 -42.12 -23.42 -15.12
C SER A 460 -40.79 -24.16 -15.03
N PHE A 461 -39.99 -23.85 -14.01
CA PHE A 461 -38.71 -24.52 -13.77
C PHE A 461 -38.89 -25.90 -13.14
N GLN A 462 -38.09 -26.87 -13.60
CA GLN A 462 -37.83 -28.09 -12.84
C GLN A 462 -36.90 -27.76 -11.68
N ILE A 463 -37.38 -27.94 -10.45
CA ILE A 463 -36.58 -27.73 -9.25
C ILE A 463 -35.88 -29.06 -8.92
N LEU A 464 -34.55 -29.09 -9.00
CA LEU A 464 -33.75 -30.31 -8.94
C LEU A 464 -32.73 -30.27 -7.81
N LEU A 465 -32.20 -31.44 -7.48
CA LEU A 465 -31.08 -31.58 -6.57
C LEU A 465 -29.80 -31.78 -7.38
N GLY A 466 -28.71 -31.16 -6.94
CA GLY A 466 -27.42 -31.32 -7.56
C GLY A 466 -26.30 -31.38 -6.54
N GLN A 467 -25.11 -31.72 -7.00
CA GLN A 467 -23.87 -31.66 -6.25
C GLN A 467 -22.90 -30.76 -7.03
N SER A 468 -22.49 -29.66 -6.42
CA SER A 468 -21.46 -28.77 -6.95
C SER A 468 -20.47 -28.37 -5.87
N ASN A 469 -19.18 -28.24 -6.23
CA ASN A 469 -18.13 -27.73 -5.36
C ASN A 469 -17.86 -26.22 -5.52
N THR A 470 -18.50 -25.56 -6.49
CA THR A 470 -18.34 -24.13 -6.78
C THR A 470 -19.62 -23.34 -6.57
N ALA A 471 -20.78 -23.95 -6.82
CA ALA A 471 -22.08 -23.31 -6.74
C ALA A 471 -22.98 -23.92 -5.64
N GLU A 472 -23.78 -23.08 -4.98
CA GLU A 472 -24.81 -23.55 -4.04
C GLU A 472 -26.18 -23.75 -4.73
N ALA A 473 -26.39 -23.10 -5.87
CA ALA A 473 -27.48 -23.32 -6.81
C ALA A 473 -27.01 -22.94 -8.24
N TRP A 474 -27.67 -23.45 -9.27
CA TRP A 474 -27.44 -23.06 -10.67
C TRP A 474 -28.67 -23.33 -11.53
N THR A 475 -28.74 -22.70 -12.70
CA THR A 475 -29.85 -22.78 -13.65
C THR A 475 -29.34 -22.62 -15.08
N ASP A 476 -30.09 -23.15 -16.05
CA ASP A 476 -29.92 -22.80 -17.47
C ASP A 476 -30.72 -21.55 -17.88
N GLY A 477 -31.37 -20.89 -16.92
CA GLY A 477 -32.19 -19.68 -17.12
C GLY A 477 -33.57 -19.94 -17.73
N ASP A 478 -33.89 -21.18 -18.08
CA ASP A 478 -35.12 -21.51 -18.79
C ASP A 478 -35.86 -22.75 -18.28
N SER A 479 -35.17 -23.87 -18.10
CA SER A 479 -35.81 -25.17 -17.91
C SER A 479 -35.66 -25.75 -16.49
N TYR A 480 -34.57 -25.47 -15.78
CA TYR A 480 -34.35 -26.02 -14.44
C TYR A 480 -33.60 -25.09 -13.49
N ILE A 481 -33.79 -25.29 -12.18
CA ILE A 481 -32.97 -24.71 -11.12
C ILE A 481 -32.55 -25.85 -10.20
N ALA A 482 -31.25 -26.03 -10.03
CA ALA A 482 -30.67 -27.06 -9.17
C ALA A 482 -30.09 -26.45 -7.89
N PHE A 483 -30.23 -27.16 -6.78
CA PHE A 483 -29.67 -26.77 -5.48
C PHE A 483 -28.69 -27.82 -4.97
N THR A 484 -27.56 -27.38 -4.42
CA THR A 484 -26.54 -28.29 -3.88
C THR A 484 -27.05 -29.05 -2.67
N VAL A 485 -26.79 -30.37 -2.64
CA VAL A 485 -27.22 -31.29 -1.56
C VAL A 485 -26.88 -30.76 -0.17
N ASP A 486 -25.72 -30.13 -0.01
CA ASP A 486 -25.23 -29.63 1.27
C ASP A 486 -26.06 -28.48 1.85
N VAL A 487 -26.68 -27.66 1.00
CA VAL A 487 -27.63 -26.63 1.45
C VAL A 487 -28.93 -27.29 1.90
N VAL A 488 -29.43 -28.26 1.12
CA VAL A 488 -30.69 -28.96 1.38
C VAL A 488 -30.62 -29.81 2.67
N LYS A 489 -29.49 -30.46 2.94
CA LYS A 489 -29.27 -31.23 4.18
C LYS A 489 -29.42 -30.38 5.46
N ARG A 490 -29.19 -29.05 5.38
CA ARG A 490 -29.37 -28.12 6.51
C ARG A 490 -30.84 -27.97 6.92
N LEU A 491 -31.80 -28.33 6.06
CA LEU A 491 -33.23 -28.32 6.41
C LEU A 491 -33.56 -29.21 7.62
N LYS A 492 -32.77 -30.25 7.86
CA LYS A 492 -32.94 -31.14 9.01
C LYS A 492 -32.51 -30.50 10.33
N THR A 493 -31.44 -29.71 10.32
CA THR A 493 -30.82 -29.15 11.52
C THR A 493 -31.30 -27.76 11.86
N VAL A 494 -31.47 -26.90 10.85
CA VAL A 494 -31.90 -25.50 11.00
C VAL A 494 -32.98 -25.15 9.94
N PRO A 495 -34.17 -25.77 10.01
CA PRO A 495 -35.17 -25.79 8.94
C PRO A 495 -35.52 -24.41 8.37
N LEU A 496 -35.90 -23.46 9.22
CA LEU A 496 -36.36 -22.14 8.77
C LEU A 496 -35.23 -21.30 8.16
N LYS A 497 -34.04 -21.34 8.79
CA LYS A 497 -32.85 -20.63 8.29
C LYS A 497 -32.41 -21.19 6.94
N ALA A 498 -32.41 -22.51 6.79
CA ALA A 498 -32.05 -23.18 5.53
C ALA A 498 -33.10 -22.90 4.43
N ALA A 499 -34.40 -22.97 4.75
CA ALA A 499 -35.45 -22.65 3.79
C ALA A 499 -35.38 -21.19 3.33
N ALA A 500 -35.24 -20.23 4.25
CA ALA A 500 -35.09 -18.82 3.92
C ALA A 500 -33.89 -18.58 2.98
N TYR A 501 -32.77 -19.27 3.25
CA TYR A 501 -31.59 -19.21 2.39
C TYR A 501 -31.86 -19.77 0.98
N ILE A 502 -32.54 -20.92 0.88
CA ILE A 502 -32.94 -21.52 -0.40
C ILE A 502 -33.91 -20.61 -1.18
N PHE A 503 -34.82 -19.91 -0.51
CA PHE A 503 -35.67 -18.88 -1.14
C PHE A 503 -34.86 -17.69 -1.67
N SER A 504 -33.77 -17.28 -1.02
CA SER A 504 -32.88 -16.26 -1.59
C SER A 504 -32.07 -16.80 -2.78
N LEU A 505 -31.67 -18.07 -2.74
CA LEU A 505 -30.99 -18.71 -3.87
C LEU A 505 -31.91 -18.83 -5.09
N ILE A 506 -33.20 -19.16 -4.94
CA ILE A 506 -34.10 -19.20 -6.10
C ILE A 506 -34.35 -17.82 -6.69
N GLU A 507 -34.40 -16.76 -5.86
CA GLU A 507 -34.45 -15.37 -6.33
C GLU A 507 -33.19 -14.99 -7.11
N HIS A 508 -32.02 -15.48 -6.66
CA HIS A 508 -30.74 -15.31 -7.34
C HIS A 508 -30.73 -16.00 -8.70
N GLU A 509 -31.08 -17.28 -8.75
CA GLU A 509 -31.10 -18.05 -10.00
C GLU A 509 -32.10 -17.48 -11.01
N VAL A 510 -33.27 -17.02 -10.57
CA VAL A 510 -34.26 -16.39 -11.45
C VAL A 510 -33.81 -15.00 -11.96
N ALA A 511 -32.89 -14.32 -11.26
CA ALA A 511 -32.35 -13.03 -11.70
C ALA A 511 -31.37 -13.15 -12.88
N HIS A 512 -30.88 -14.36 -13.18
CA HIS A 512 -30.02 -14.63 -14.34
C HIS A 512 -30.83 -14.64 -15.64
N GLU A 513 -30.24 -14.05 -16.68
CA GLU A 513 -30.77 -14.07 -18.05
C GLU A 513 -29.96 -15.04 -18.90
N GLY A 514 -30.02 -16.34 -18.57
CA GLY A 514 -29.25 -17.39 -19.24
C GLY A 514 -28.71 -18.44 -18.27
N ASP A 515 -27.73 -19.21 -18.73
CA ASP A 515 -27.03 -20.20 -17.90
C ASP A 515 -26.20 -19.50 -16.81
N SER A 516 -26.51 -19.77 -15.54
CA SER A 516 -25.84 -19.11 -14.42
C SER A 516 -24.43 -19.64 -14.15
N LEU A 517 -24.02 -20.75 -14.78
CA LEU A 517 -22.62 -21.21 -14.74
C LEU A 517 -21.73 -20.42 -15.72
N ASP A 518 -22.30 -19.86 -16.78
CA ASP A 518 -21.58 -19.10 -17.82
C ASP A 518 -21.73 -17.57 -17.68
N CYS A 519 -22.60 -17.09 -16.77
CA CYS A 519 -22.90 -15.66 -16.60
C CYS A 519 -22.31 -15.06 -15.31
N GLY A 520 -21.71 -13.87 -15.41
CA GLY A 520 -21.21 -13.10 -14.26
C GLY A 520 -22.28 -12.24 -13.57
N HIS A 521 -21.92 -11.62 -12.44
CA HIS A 521 -22.79 -10.69 -11.69
C HIS A 521 -22.44 -9.24 -12.01
N ASP A 522 -23.02 -8.71 -13.09
CA ASP A 522 -22.91 -7.30 -13.44
C ASP A 522 -23.91 -6.41 -12.68
N GLU A 523 -23.84 -5.10 -12.90
CA GLU A 523 -24.74 -4.14 -12.26
C GLU A 523 -26.22 -4.42 -12.60
N ALA A 524 -26.51 -4.83 -13.83
CA ALA A 524 -27.86 -5.18 -14.27
C ALA A 524 -28.40 -6.41 -13.51
N PHE A 525 -27.57 -7.43 -13.31
CA PHE A 525 -27.89 -8.58 -12.48
C PHE A 525 -28.21 -8.15 -11.04
N TYR A 526 -27.34 -7.35 -10.41
CA TYR A 526 -27.55 -6.91 -9.04
C TYR A 526 -28.83 -6.10 -8.89
N GLN A 527 -29.17 -5.25 -9.87
CA GLN A 527 -30.41 -4.50 -9.89
C GLN A 527 -31.63 -5.43 -10.02
N ARG A 528 -31.62 -6.40 -10.94
CA ARG A 528 -32.70 -7.39 -11.08
C ARG A 528 -32.90 -8.20 -9.81
N PHE A 529 -31.82 -8.72 -9.23
CA PHE A 529 -31.86 -9.49 -7.99
C PHE A 529 -32.41 -8.66 -6.83
N HIS A 530 -31.91 -7.43 -6.67
CA HIS A 530 -32.43 -6.49 -5.69
C HIS A 530 -33.94 -6.26 -5.86
N ASP A 531 -34.39 -5.97 -7.09
CA ASP A 531 -35.79 -5.67 -7.36
C ASP A 531 -36.70 -6.88 -7.13
N LEU A 532 -36.27 -8.10 -7.50
CA LEU A 532 -36.98 -9.34 -7.19
C LEU A 532 -37.14 -9.53 -5.67
N THR A 533 -36.06 -9.37 -4.91
CA THR A 533 -36.06 -9.64 -3.45
C THR A 533 -36.93 -8.66 -2.66
N ILE A 534 -37.08 -7.42 -3.14
CA ILE A 534 -37.97 -6.41 -2.54
C ILE A 534 -39.40 -6.63 -3.00
N LYS A 535 -39.63 -6.73 -4.31
CA LYS A 535 -40.97 -6.82 -4.91
C LYS A 535 -41.75 -8.02 -4.37
N TYR A 536 -41.09 -9.17 -4.22
CA TYR A 536 -41.73 -10.42 -3.82
C TYR A 536 -41.48 -10.80 -2.35
N ALA A 537 -41.05 -9.84 -1.52
CA ALA A 537 -40.76 -10.11 -0.11
C ALA A 537 -41.97 -10.66 0.67
N GLN A 538 -43.19 -10.21 0.34
CA GLN A 538 -44.43 -10.69 0.96
C GLN A 538 -44.76 -12.12 0.51
N GLU A 539 -44.64 -12.39 -0.78
CA GLU A 539 -44.83 -13.70 -1.41
C GLU A 539 -43.84 -14.70 -0.83
N ARG A 540 -42.55 -14.34 -0.69
CA ARG A 540 -41.53 -15.17 -0.06
C ARG A 540 -41.95 -15.63 1.33
N GLN A 541 -42.40 -14.71 2.18
CA GLN A 541 -42.84 -15.04 3.54
C GLN A 541 -44.05 -15.98 3.53
N TRP A 542 -44.98 -15.74 2.62
CA TRP A 542 -46.16 -16.58 2.47
C TRP A 542 -45.80 -18.01 1.98
N TYR A 543 -44.99 -18.15 0.95
CA TYR A 543 -44.54 -19.46 0.44
C TYR A 543 -43.68 -20.22 1.47
N MET A 544 -42.85 -19.51 2.24
CA MET A 544 -42.10 -20.11 3.34
C MET A 544 -43.02 -20.65 4.44
N HIS A 545 -44.11 -19.94 4.77
CA HIS A 545 -45.13 -20.46 5.68
C HIS A 545 -45.88 -21.67 5.08
N ALA A 546 -46.24 -21.62 3.79
CA ALA A 546 -46.88 -22.74 3.10
C ALA A 546 -46.01 -24.01 3.09
N TRP A 547 -44.69 -23.86 2.89
CA TRP A 547 -43.74 -24.95 3.06
C TRP A 547 -43.74 -25.52 4.48
N LEU A 548 -43.67 -24.65 5.49
CA LEU A 548 -43.61 -25.08 6.89
C LEU A 548 -44.87 -25.87 7.29
N MET A 549 -46.04 -25.42 6.84
CA MET A 549 -47.32 -26.13 6.99
C MET A 549 -47.27 -27.51 6.33
N ARG A 550 -46.86 -27.58 5.05
CA ARG A 550 -46.77 -28.85 4.30
C ARG A 550 -45.79 -29.84 4.93
N TYR A 551 -44.62 -29.36 5.36
CA TYR A 551 -43.60 -30.19 5.99
C TYR A 551 -44.07 -30.77 7.33
N THR A 552 -44.64 -29.93 8.20
CA THR A 552 -45.14 -30.38 9.51
C THR A 552 -46.36 -31.30 9.39
N THR A 553 -47.29 -31.03 8.47
CA THR A 553 -48.43 -31.93 8.21
C THR A 553 -48.01 -33.26 7.60
N SER A 554 -46.98 -33.29 6.77
CA SER A 554 -46.37 -34.56 6.34
C SER A 554 -45.84 -35.38 7.53
N MET A 555 -45.26 -34.72 8.55
CA MET A 555 -44.83 -35.41 9.78
C MET A 555 -46.00 -35.93 10.63
N GLU A 556 -47.10 -35.18 10.73
CA GLU A 556 -48.34 -35.62 11.41
C GLU A 556 -48.89 -36.91 10.79
N GLY A 557 -48.94 -36.97 9.45
CA GLY A 557 -49.46 -38.13 8.71
C GLY A 557 -48.67 -39.43 8.93
N GLU A 558 -47.42 -39.36 9.40
CA GLU A 558 -46.63 -40.54 9.80
C GLU A 558 -46.66 -40.82 11.31
N GLY A 559 -47.50 -40.12 12.07
CA GLY A 559 -47.60 -40.31 13.52
C GLY A 559 -46.43 -39.74 14.32
N LYS A 560 -45.59 -38.86 13.73
CA LYS A 560 -44.56 -38.15 14.49
C LYS A 560 -45.22 -37.14 15.44
N ARG A 561 -44.77 -37.10 16.70
CA ARG A 561 -45.25 -36.12 17.69
C ARG A 561 -44.84 -34.70 17.27
N ALA A 562 -45.70 -33.72 17.53
CA ALA A 562 -45.45 -32.30 17.28
C ALA A 562 -44.35 -31.72 18.21
N ARG A 563 -43.09 -32.03 17.89
CA ARG A 563 -41.88 -31.59 18.62
C ARG A 563 -40.76 -31.25 17.62
N GLY A 564 -39.92 -30.29 17.98
CA GLY A 564 -38.78 -29.83 17.15
C GLY A 564 -38.90 -28.37 16.71
N GLU A 565 -37.85 -27.83 16.10
CA GLU A 565 -37.79 -26.41 15.70
C GLU A 565 -38.88 -26.04 14.69
N ALA A 566 -39.09 -26.85 13.64
CA ALA A 566 -40.11 -26.58 12.63
C ALA A 566 -41.53 -26.43 13.22
N TRP A 567 -41.86 -27.23 14.23
CA TRP A 567 -43.14 -27.16 14.95
C TRP A 567 -43.28 -25.92 15.82
N ARG A 568 -42.20 -25.55 16.52
CA ARG A 568 -42.14 -24.34 17.33
C ARG A 568 -42.38 -23.11 16.45
N GLU A 569 -41.71 -23.04 15.30
CA GLU A 569 -41.86 -21.93 14.36
C GLU A 569 -43.28 -21.85 13.79
N ARG A 570 -43.87 -22.98 13.35
CA ARG A 570 -45.26 -23.01 12.89
C ARG A 570 -46.20 -22.47 13.97
N TYR A 571 -46.05 -22.95 15.20
CA TYR A 571 -46.87 -22.51 16.33
C TYR A 571 -46.73 -21.01 16.62
N LEU A 572 -45.52 -20.45 16.51
CA LEU A 572 -45.28 -19.01 16.71
C LEU A 572 -45.98 -18.18 15.64
N VAL A 573 -45.90 -18.59 14.36
CA VAL A 573 -46.57 -17.91 13.25
C VAL A 573 -48.09 -17.97 13.40
N ASP A 574 -48.65 -19.16 13.69
CA ASP A 574 -50.08 -19.35 13.89
C ASP A 574 -50.59 -18.54 15.11
N ARG A 575 -49.81 -18.50 16.19
CA ARG A 575 -50.13 -17.71 17.39
C ARG A 575 -50.12 -16.21 17.11
N ALA A 576 -49.16 -15.71 16.32
CA ALA A 576 -49.11 -14.32 15.91
C ALA A 576 -50.32 -13.96 15.02
N GLY A 577 -50.66 -14.83 14.07
CA GLY A 577 -51.84 -14.67 13.20
C GLY A 577 -53.15 -14.62 13.97
N THR A 578 -53.37 -15.61 14.86
CA THR A 578 -54.56 -15.68 15.72
C THR A 578 -54.66 -14.52 16.71
N GLY A 579 -53.53 -14.05 17.25
CA GLY A 579 -53.47 -12.88 18.13
C GLY A 579 -53.89 -11.58 17.44
N ARG A 580 -53.52 -11.40 16.16
CA ARG A 580 -53.93 -10.23 15.36
C ARG A 580 -55.41 -10.24 15.01
N THR A 581 -55.93 -11.40 14.58
CA THR A 581 -57.37 -11.55 14.27
C THR A 581 -58.24 -11.31 15.49
N LYS A 582 -57.82 -11.79 16.67
CA LYS A 582 -58.50 -11.48 17.95
C LYS A 582 -58.54 -9.98 18.29
N ARG A 583 -57.64 -9.17 17.72
CA ARG A 583 -57.59 -7.71 17.87
C ARG A 583 -58.25 -6.96 16.70
N GLY A 584 -58.98 -7.66 15.83
CA GLY A 584 -59.63 -7.07 14.65
C GLY A 584 -58.66 -6.70 13.52
N LEU A 585 -57.40 -7.13 13.59
CA LEU A 585 -56.40 -6.88 12.55
C LEU A 585 -56.31 -8.07 11.58
N PRO A 586 -56.01 -7.83 10.29
CA PRO A 586 -55.68 -8.88 9.35
C PRO A 586 -54.53 -9.75 9.87
N ARG A 587 -54.53 -11.04 9.52
CA ARG A 587 -53.42 -11.94 9.83
C ARG A 587 -52.11 -11.41 9.24
N ALA A 588 -51.00 -11.75 9.89
CA ALA A 588 -49.67 -11.35 9.39
C ALA A 588 -49.30 -12.11 8.10
N ILE A 589 -49.77 -13.35 7.98
CA ILE A 589 -49.62 -14.21 6.80
C ILE A 589 -50.99 -14.83 6.55
N ASP A 590 -51.45 -14.80 5.30
CA ASP A 590 -52.73 -15.38 4.91
C ASP A 590 -52.78 -16.87 5.20
N ASP A 591 -53.96 -17.38 5.57
CA ASP A 591 -54.16 -18.82 5.77
C ASP A 591 -53.83 -19.58 4.48
N VAL A 592 -53.04 -20.64 4.63
CA VAL A 592 -52.72 -21.57 3.55
C VAL A 592 -53.91 -22.51 3.41
N ALA A 593 -54.52 -22.56 2.23
CA ALA A 593 -55.64 -23.44 1.97
C ALA A 593 -55.25 -24.90 2.27
N THR A 594 -56.10 -25.64 3.00
CA THR A 594 -55.90 -27.05 3.40
C THR A 594 -56.09 -28.03 2.24
N GLU A 595 -55.83 -27.62 1.00
CA GLU A 595 -56.09 -28.46 -0.16
C GLU A 595 -55.21 -29.71 -0.20
N PRO A 596 -55.80 -30.90 -0.46
CA PRO A 596 -55.04 -32.16 -0.45
C PRO A 596 -54.11 -32.41 -1.64
N ALA A 597 -53.97 -31.54 -2.64
CA ALA A 597 -53.44 -31.99 -3.94
C ALA A 597 -52.60 -30.97 -4.74
N VAL A 598 -51.65 -30.27 -4.13
CA VAL A 598 -50.49 -29.83 -4.92
C VAL A 598 -49.62 -31.07 -5.14
N VAL A 599 -49.79 -31.71 -6.28
CA VAL A 599 -49.02 -32.90 -6.66
C VAL A 599 -47.56 -32.48 -6.80
N THR A 600 -46.69 -33.09 -5.99
CA THR A 600 -45.26 -32.91 -6.16
C THR A 600 -44.88 -33.52 -7.51
N PRO A 601 -44.29 -32.77 -8.46
CA PRO A 601 -43.82 -33.36 -9.72
C PRO A 601 -42.82 -34.49 -9.43
N GLU A 602 -42.92 -35.61 -10.15
CA GLU A 602 -41.91 -36.68 -10.06
C GLU A 602 -40.56 -36.21 -10.61
N GLU A 603 -39.46 -36.83 -10.15
CA GLU A 603 -38.14 -36.57 -10.71
C GLU A 603 -38.08 -37.09 -12.15
N ASN A 604 -37.72 -36.21 -13.09
CA ASN A 604 -37.53 -36.59 -14.48
C ASN A 604 -36.13 -37.16 -14.68
N MET A 605 -35.99 -38.48 -14.52
CA MET A 605 -34.70 -39.17 -14.61
C MET A 605 -34.04 -39.00 -15.99
N GLY A 606 -34.83 -39.05 -17.07
CA GLY A 606 -34.32 -38.84 -18.43
C GLY A 606 -33.78 -37.42 -18.65
N PHE A 607 -34.39 -36.42 -18.01
CA PHE A 607 -33.89 -35.05 -18.03
C PHE A 607 -32.59 -34.91 -17.22
N ILE A 608 -32.52 -35.52 -16.04
CA ILE A 608 -31.30 -35.55 -15.21
C ILE A 608 -30.13 -36.17 -15.99
N ASP A 609 -30.35 -37.34 -16.60
CA ASP A 609 -29.33 -38.04 -17.39
C ASP A 609 -28.87 -37.22 -18.60
N TYR A 610 -29.82 -36.59 -19.31
CA TYR A 610 -29.53 -35.71 -20.44
C TYR A 610 -28.70 -34.49 -20.03
N GLN A 611 -29.08 -33.81 -18.94
CA GLN A 611 -28.35 -32.65 -18.44
C GLN A 611 -26.97 -33.03 -17.92
N ASN A 612 -26.83 -34.14 -17.19
CA ASN A 612 -25.53 -34.65 -16.77
C ASN A 612 -24.64 -34.98 -17.96
N ALA A 613 -25.18 -35.58 -19.03
CA ALA A 613 -24.42 -35.82 -20.25
C ALA A 613 -23.94 -34.50 -20.89
N ARG A 614 -24.75 -33.44 -20.88
CA ARG A 614 -24.34 -32.09 -21.34
C ARG A 614 -23.25 -31.50 -20.45
N LEU A 615 -23.38 -31.59 -19.12
CA LEU A 615 -22.37 -31.12 -18.16
C LEU A 615 -21.03 -31.86 -18.35
N VAL A 616 -21.08 -33.16 -18.63
CA VAL A 616 -19.89 -33.96 -18.98
C VAL A 616 -19.28 -33.52 -20.32
N GLN A 617 -20.09 -33.31 -21.36
CA GLN A 617 -19.62 -32.81 -22.66
C GLN A 617 -19.00 -31.41 -22.55
N ALA A 618 -19.51 -30.57 -21.66
CA ALA A 618 -18.96 -29.26 -21.33
C ALA A 618 -17.69 -29.34 -20.44
N GLY A 619 -17.27 -30.53 -20.01
CA GLY A 619 -16.08 -30.73 -19.18
C GLY A 619 -16.26 -30.43 -17.69
N VAL A 620 -17.51 -30.25 -17.22
CA VAL A 620 -17.85 -29.76 -15.87
C VAL A 620 -18.05 -30.91 -14.85
N CYS A 621 -17.87 -32.18 -15.23
CA CYS A 621 -18.00 -33.32 -14.30
C CYS A 621 -16.89 -34.40 -14.40
N PRO A 622 -15.60 -34.05 -14.21
CA PRO A 622 -14.53 -35.02 -14.07
C PRO A 622 -14.48 -35.67 -12.68
N PRO A 623 -13.81 -36.84 -12.51
CA PRO A 623 -13.65 -37.47 -11.20
C PRO A 623 -12.84 -36.58 -10.23
N PRO A 624 -13.09 -36.66 -8.90
CA PRO A 624 -12.29 -35.93 -7.92
C PRO A 624 -10.81 -36.32 -8.02
N PRO A 625 -9.89 -35.36 -7.88
CA PRO A 625 -8.49 -35.70 -7.69
C PRO A 625 -8.28 -36.41 -6.34
N ASN A 626 -7.25 -37.25 -6.25
CA ASN A 626 -6.82 -37.82 -4.99
C ASN A 626 -6.12 -36.73 -4.15
N TRP A 627 -6.88 -36.06 -3.29
CA TRP A 627 -6.38 -34.94 -2.50
C TRP A 627 -5.19 -35.29 -1.59
N THR A 628 -5.07 -36.54 -1.14
CA THR A 628 -3.90 -36.98 -0.35
C THR A 628 -2.62 -36.88 -1.18
N GLU A 629 -2.62 -37.43 -2.40
CA GLU A 629 -1.48 -37.35 -3.32
C GLU A 629 -1.21 -35.91 -3.78
N VAL A 630 -2.26 -35.14 -4.04
CA VAL A 630 -2.12 -33.73 -4.44
C VAL A 630 -1.48 -32.91 -3.33
N LEU A 631 -1.85 -33.13 -2.06
CA LEU A 631 -1.27 -32.43 -0.92
C LEU A 631 0.20 -32.82 -0.71
N ASP A 632 0.57 -34.08 -0.89
CA ASP A 632 1.96 -34.53 -0.80
C ASP A 632 2.81 -33.94 -1.94
N ARG A 633 2.23 -33.84 -3.15
CA ARG A 633 2.85 -33.12 -4.27
C ARG A 633 2.98 -31.63 -3.96
N ALA A 634 1.95 -30.99 -3.42
CA ALA A 634 1.96 -29.56 -3.09
C ALA A 634 3.02 -29.22 -2.02
N ARG A 635 3.25 -30.13 -1.07
CA ARG A 635 4.37 -30.06 -0.13
C ARG A 635 5.72 -30.14 -0.85
N ALA A 636 5.91 -31.12 -1.73
CA ALA A 636 7.17 -31.27 -2.47
C ALA A 636 7.45 -30.05 -3.38
N THR A 637 6.42 -29.54 -4.06
CA THR A 637 6.51 -28.30 -4.84
C THR A 637 6.84 -27.11 -3.97
N GLN A 638 6.24 -26.98 -2.77
CA GLN A 638 6.59 -25.91 -1.85
C GLN A 638 8.07 -25.97 -1.43
N GLN A 639 8.59 -27.15 -1.11
CA GLN A 639 10.00 -27.35 -0.77
C GLN A 639 10.95 -26.96 -1.93
N GLN A 640 10.53 -27.21 -3.17
CA GLN A 640 11.29 -26.77 -4.35
C GLN A 640 11.30 -25.25 -4.49
N ILE A 641 10.14 -24.60 -4.34
CA ILE A 641 10.03 -23.13 -4.36
C ILE A 641 10.92 -22.51 -3.29
N GLU A 642 10.92 -23.06 -2.07
CA GLU A 642 11.76 -22.59 -0.97
C GLU A 642 13.26 -22.76 -1.26
N ALA A 643 13.66 -23.89 -1.83
CA ALA A 643 15.05 -24.12 -2.22
C ALA A 643 15.50 -23.15 -3.32
N GLU A 644 14.64 -22.86 -4.30
CA GLU A 644 14.91 -21.88 -5.36
C GLU A 644 15.02 -20.45 -4.82
N LEU A 645 14.12 -20.05 -3.91
CA LEU A 645 14.17 -18.74 -3.25
C LEU A 645 15.45 -18.58 -2.43
N ARG A 646 15.84 -19.62 -1.68
CA ARG A 646 17.10 -19.61 -0.92
C ARG A 646 18.31 -19.50 -1.85
N ALA A 647 18.38 -20.32 -2.89
CA ALA A 647 19.47 -20.27 -3.87
C ALA A 647 19.52 -18.93 -4.63
N ARG A 648 18.39 -18.23 -4.78
CA ARG A 648 18.36 -16.88 -5.33
C ARG A 648 18.91 -15.85 -4.35
N ARG A 649 18.54 -15.91 -3.07
CA ARG A 649 19.09 -15.03 -2.02
C ARG A 649 20.60 -15.22 -1.88
N GLU A 650 21.07 -16.45 -1.77
CA GLU A 650 22.50 -16.78 -1.67
C GLU A 650 23.29 -16.29 -2.90
N ARG A 651 22.71 -16.34 -4.10
CA ARG A 651 23.33 -15.77 -5.31
C ARG A 651 23.40 -14.26 -5.27
N GLN A 652 22.32 -13.59 -4.87
CA GLN A 652 22.31 -12.13 -4.75
C GLN A 652 23.35 -11.66 -3.72
N GLU A 653 23.38 -12.30 -2.54
CA GLU A 653 24.37 -11.98 -1.49
C GLU A 653 25.81 -12.20 -1.99
N ALA A 654 26.05 -13.25 -2.78
CA ALA A 654 27.36 -13.49 -3.38
C ALA A 654 27.72 -12.48 -4.49
N GLU A 655 26.74 -12.05 -5.29
CA GLU A 655 26.91 -10.99 -6.30
C GLU A 655 27.23 -9.66 -5.63
N ASP A 656 26.45 -9.25 -4.63
CA ASP A 656 26.65 -8.02 -3.86
C ASP A 656 28.02 -8.05 -3.16
N ALA A 657 28.41 -9.17 -2.55
CA ALA A 657 29.71 -9.33 -1.92
C ALA A 657 30.88 -9.31 -2.93
N ALA A 658 30.69 -9.86 -4.13
CA ALA A 658 31.69 -9.82 -5.18
C ALA A 658 31.86 -8.43 -5.77
N GLU A 659 30.76 -7.67 -5.92
CA GLU A 659 30.77 -6.27 -6.33
C GLU A 659 31.52 -5.42 -5.30
N LEU A 660 31.22 -5.59 -4.02
CA LEU A 660 31.93 -4.91 -2.93
C LEU A 660 33.43 -5.24 -2.94
N ALA A 661 33.79 -6.52 -3.06
CA ALA A 661 35.19 -6.94 -3.13
C ALA A 661 35.92 -6.42 -4.38
N ALA A 662 35.21 -6.25 -5.51
CA ALA A 662 35.78 -5.65 -6.71
C ALA A 662 36.04 -4.15 -6.55
N LEU A 663 35.14 -3.44 -5.87
CA LEU A 663 35.34 -2.04 -5.50
C LEU A 663 36.54 -1.90 -4.56
N ASP A 664 36.65 -2.75 -3.53
CA ASP A 664 37.78 -2.76 -2.61
C ASP A 664 39.10 -3.04 -3.35
N ALA A 665 39.14 -4.06 -4.20
CA ALA A 665 40.34 -4.40 -4.98
C ALA A 665 40.76 -3.29 -5.95
N TYR A 666 39.79 -2.59 -6.56
CA TYR A 666 40.03 -1.42 -7.41
C TYR A 666 40.67 -0.28 -6.60
N HIS A 667 40.15 0.00 -5.39
CA HIS A 667 40.73 0.98 -4.48
C HIS A 667 42.15 0.59 -4.04
N GLU A 668 42.40 -0.67 -3.71
CA GLU A 668 43.74 -1.17 -3.38
C GLU A 668 44.73 -1.07 -4.54
N GLU A 669 44.28 -1.34 -5.78
CA GLU A 669 45.12 -1.20 -6.98
C GLU A 669 45.46 0.26 -7.26
N MET A 670 44.49 1.15 -7.19
CA MET A 670 44.70 2.59 -7.31
C MET A 670 45.72 3.08 -6.29
N GLN A 671 45.60 2.69 -5.02
CA GLN A 671 46.57 3.05 -3.98
C GLN A 671 47.98 2.50 -4.26
N ARG A 672 48.08 1.28 -4.81
CA ARG A 672 49.37 0.70 -5.22
C ARG A 672 50.00 1.46 -6.38
N GLU A 673 49.23 1.81 -7.40
CA GLU A 673 49.70 2.59 -8.54
C GLU A 673 50.15 3.99 -8.10
N ASP A 674 49.39 4.63 -7.23
CA ASP A 674 49.70 5.93 -6.68
C ASP A 674 50.99 5.90 -5.85
N ALA A 675 51.13 4.90 -4.97
CA ALA A 675 52.37 4.71 -4.21
C ALA A 675 53.59 4.46 -5.13
N ALA A 676 53.43 3.67 -6.19
CA ALA A 676 54.49 3.43 -7.16
C ALA A 676 54.84 4.68 -7.97
N ALA A 677 53.85 5.50 -8.32
CA ALA A 677 54.04 6.77 -9.01
C ALA A 677 54.79 7.78 -8.11
N ARG A 678 54.44 7.89 -6.82
CA ARG A 678 55.18 8.71 -5.85
C ARG A 678 56.63 8.28 -5.71
N GLN A 679 56.89 6.98 -5.58
CA GLN A 679 58.25 6.43 -5.49
C GLN A 679 59.09 6.74 -6.73
N ARG A 680 58.48 6.82 -7.92
CA ARG A 680 59.15 7.17 -9.17
C ARG A 680 59.44 8.66 -9.27
N LEU A 681 58.50 9.51 -8.85
CA LEU A 681 58.56 10.97 -8.98
C LEU A 681 59.46 11.63 -7.92
N ALA A 682 59.45 11.11 -6.69
CA ALA A 682 60.24 11.62 -5.57
C ALA A 682 61.73 11.88 -5.90
N PRO A 683 62.50 10.93 -6.48
CA PRO A 683 63.89 11.16 -6.85
C PRO A 683 64.08 12.12 -8.03
N LEU A 684 63.11 12.23 -8.96
CA LEU A 684 63.18 13.16 -10.09
C LEU A 684 63.01 14.61 -9.65
N LEU A 685 62.21 14.81 -8.59
CA LEU A 685 61.87 16.11 -8.00
C LEU A 685 62.76 16.48 -6.81
N GLY A 686 63.52 15.52 -6.27
CA GLY A 686 64.44 15.73 -5.15
C GLY A 686 63.75 15.89 -3.79
N VAL A 687 62.61 15.24 -3.59
CA VAL A 687 61.78 15.31 -2.38
C VAL A 687 61.50 13.90 -1.82
N ASP A 688 61.00 13.80 -0.59
CA ASP A 688 60.52 12.54 -0.03
C ASP A 688 59.19 12.10 -0.69
N VAL A 689 58.92 10.79 -0.70
CA VAL A 689 57.70 10.18 -1.26
C VAL A 689 56.45 10.76 -0.59
N ASP A 690 56.52 11.00 0.71
CA ASP A 690 55.44 11.55 1.52
C ASP A 690 55.21 13.05 1.28
N GLU A 691 56.09 13.73 0.53
CA GLU A 691 55.89 15.14 0.16
C GLU A 691 54.98 15.30 -1.05
N ILE A 692 54.70 14.23 -1.79
CA ILE A 692 53.84 14.23 -2.97
C ILE A 692 52.42 13.83 -2.54
N SER A 693 51.59 14.82 -2.26
CA SER A 693 50.15 14.72 -1.99
C SER A 693 49.35 14.13 -3.16
N ASP A 694 48.12 13.68 -2.90
CA ASP A 694 47.23 13.10 -3.93
C ASP A 694 46.94 14.08 -5.08
N ALA A 695 46.69 15.36 -4.75
CA ALA A 695 46.42 16.38 -5.76
C ALA A 695 47.67 16.74 -6.59
N ALA A 696 48.86 16.70 -5.99
CA ALA A 696 50.12 16.80 -6.72
C ALA A 696 50.32 15.61 -7.65
N LEU A 697 50.08 14.40 -7.13
CA LEU A 697 50.28 13.15 -7.86
C LEU A 697 49.46 13.11 -9.15
N LEU A 698 48.16 13.45 -9.06
CA LEU A 698 47.24 13.49 -10.20
C LEU A 698 47.74 14.37 -11.36
N ARG A 699 48.41 15.49 -11.04
CA ARG A 699 48.93 16.44 -12.03
C ARG A 699 50.30 16.02 -12.57
N LEU A 700 51.10 15.38 -11.74
CA LEU A 700 52.45 14.91 -12.09
C LEU A 700 52.44 13.58 -12.85
N THR A 701 51.36 12.80 -12.80
CA THR A 701 51.20 11.57 -13.58
C THR A 701 50.52 11.79 -14.93
N ALA A 702 50.25 13.05 -15.30
CA ALA A 702 49.64 13.37 -16.59
C ALA A 702 50.51 12.84 -17.76
N PRO A 703 49.88 12.26 -18.81
CA PRO A 703 50.61 11.60 -19.88
C PRO A 703 51.46 12.59 -20.69
N ASN A 704 52.64 12.12 -21.12
CA ASN A 704 53.60 12.82 -21.99
C ASN A 704 54.35 14.02 -21.37
N LEU A 705 54.41 14.14 -20.05
CA LEU A 705 55.28 15.13 -19.40
C LEU A 705 56.75 14.71 -19.50
N SER A 706 57.60 15.64 -19.95
CA SER A 706 59.07 15.48 -19.87
C SER A 706 59.58 15.79 -18.46
N ASP A 707 60.78 15.31 -18.13
CA ASP A 707 61.40 15.54 -16.81
C ASP A 707 61.56 17.04 -16.47
N ASP A 708 61.80 17.90 -17.47
CA ASP A 708 61.90 19.34 -17.29
C ASP A 708 60.53 19.99 -17.01
N GLU A 709 59.46 19.50 -17.63
CA GLU A 709 58.09 19.96 -17.38
C GLU A 709 57.56 19.50 -16.02
N LEU A 710 57.92 18.29 -15.57
CA LEU A 710 57.61 17.81 -14.21
C LEU A 710 58.24 18.69 -13.13
N ARG A 711 59.50 19.07 -13.31
CA ARG A 711 60.21 19.96 -12.37
C ARG A 711 59.63 21.36 -12.38
N MET A 712 59.20 21.85 -13.54
CA MET A 712 58.53 23.14 -13.68
C MET A 712 57.18 23.14 -12.96
N LEU A 713 56.34 22.14 -13.21
CA LEU A 713 55.06 21.95 -12.51
C LEU A 713 55.24 21.83 -10.99
N TRP A 714 56.25 21.08 -10.53
CA TRP A 714 56.57 20.98 -9.11
C TRP A 714 57.06 22.30 -8.49
N SER A 715 57.73 23.15 -9.26
CA SER A 715 58.15 24.47 -8.80
C SER A 715 56.99 25.46 -8.77
N GLU A 716 56.09 25.40 -9.74
CA GLU A 716 54.93 26.28 -9.86
C GLU A 716 53.79 25.87 -8.91
N LYS A 717 53.72 24.58 -8.57
CA LYS A 717 52.69 23.95 -7.73
C LYS A 717 51.29 24.48 -8.04
N PRO A 718 50.79 24.35 -9.29
CA PRO A 718 49.47 24.84 -9.66
C PRO A 718 48.34 24.17 -8.87
N TRP A 719 48.59 23.00 -8.27
CA TRP A 719 47.69 22.32 -7.34
C TRP A 719 47.79 22.83 -5.90
N ALA A 720 48.78 23.63 -5.51
CA ALA A 720 48.92 24.12 -4.13
C ALA A 720 47.84 25.15 -3.74
N GLU A 721 47.15 25.73 -4.72
CA GLU A 721 45.94 26.53 -4.48
C GLU A 721 44.72 25.62 -4.28
N TYR A 722 44.61 24.55 -5.06
CA TYR A 722 43.60 23.49 -4.89
C TYR A 722 43.76 22.74 -3.55
N GLU A 723 44.99 22.44 -3.11
CA GLU A 723 45.26 21.81 -1.81
C GLU A 723 45.01 22.74 -0.63
N ARG A 724 45.34 24.03 -0.77
CA ARG A 724 44.97 25.04 0.24
C ARG A 724 43.46 25.21 0.35
N GLN A 725 42.73 25.03 -0.74
CA GLN A 725 41.27 25.01 -0.75
C GLN A 725 40.71 23.73 -0.13
N LEU A 726 41.32 22.57 -0.35
CA LEU A 726 40.85 21.28 0.18
C LEU A 726 41.22 21.03 1.66
N TYR A 727 42.43 21.40 2.11
CA TYR A 727 42.99 20.98 3.40
C TYR A 727 43.39 22.15 4.33
N GLY A 728 43.24 23.41 3.90
CA GLY A 728 43.57 24.60 4.69
C GLY A 728 45.07 24.88 4.88
N ASP A 729 45.41 25.93 5.64
CA ASP A 729 46.78 26.49 5.76
C ASP A 729 47.75 25.73 6.71
N ASN A 730 47.31 24.67 7.40
CA ASN A 730 48.11 23.96 8.41
C ASN A 730 48.19 22.43 8.15
N TYR A 731 48.83 22.04 7.06
CA TYR A 731 49.20 20.64 6.82
C TYR A 731 50.59 20.35 7.41
N ASP A 732 50.63 19.79 8.62
CA ASP A 732 51.88 19.31 9.23
C ASP A 732 52.14 17.85 8.82
N LYS A 733 53.28 17.62 8.18
CA LYS A 733 53.77 16.34 7.67
C LYS A 733 53.99 15.35 8.83
N HIS A 734 53.12 14.34 9.02
CA HIS A 734 53.54 13.00 9.48
C HIS A 734 52.43 11.94 9.30
N GLY A 735 52.83 10.84 8.64
CA GLY A 735 52.13 9.60 8.29
C GLY A 735 50.83 9.24 9.03
N SER A 736 49.80 8.91 8.23
CA SER A 736 48.58 8.27 8.71
C SER A 736 48.82 6.77 8.94
N GLU A 737 48.81 6.34 10.20
CA GLU A 737 48.38 4.98 10.52
C GLU A 737 46.85 4.95 10.44
N PHE A 738 46.31 4.17 9.49
CA PHE A 738 44.89 3.88 9.39
C PHE A 738 44.41 3.18 10.66
N HIS A 739 43.30 3.66 11.23
CA HIS A 739 42.57 2.96 12.28
C HIS A 739 41.49 2.07 11.64
N ASP A 740 41.36 0.87 12.19
CA ASP A 740 40.50 -0.25 11.76
C ASP A 740 39.03 0.14 11.49
N PRO A 741 38.43 -0.26 10.35
CA PRO A 741 37.02 -0.03 10.06
C PRO A 741 36.15 -1.18 10.57
N ASP A 742 35.96 -1.29 11.89
CA ASP A 742 35.12 -2.34 12.50
C ASP A 742 33.86 -1.79 13.20
N ASP A 743 33.47 -0.53 12.95
CA ASP A 743 32.33 0.11 13.65
C ASP A 743 31.32 0.84 12.73
N ALA A 744 31.12 0.36 11.49
CA ALA A 744 30.14 0.96 10.57
C ALA A 744 29.32 -0.05 9.74
N GLU A 745 28.75 -1.08 10.37
CA GLU A 745 27.59 -1.77 9.79
C GLU A 745 26.28 -1.20 10.38
N ALA A 746 25.72 -0.18 9.72
CA ALA A 746 24.28 0.10 9.68
C ALA A 746 23.96 1.35 8.82
N ASP A 747 23.99 1.24 7.50
CA ASP A 747 22.96 1.79 6.59
C ASP A 747 23.31 1.44 5.13
N VAL A 748 22.95 0.24 4.68
CA VAL A 748 22.91 -0.09 3.25
C VAL A 748 21.46 -0.15 2.80
N ASN A 749 20.96 0.99 2.33
CA ASN A 749 19.90 1.12 1.33
C ASN A 749 19.76 2.60 0.90
N ALA A 750 20.78 3.11 0.22
CA ALA A 750 20.64 4.25 -0.67
C ALA A 750 21.38 3.89 -1.96
N GLY A 751 20.64 3.73 -3.06
CA GLY A 751 21.24 3.56 -4.37
C GLY A 751 22.00 4.84 -4.72
N GLU A 752 23.32 4.76 -4.69
CA GLU A 752 24.20 5.81 -5.18
C GLU A 752 24.51 5.53 -6.66
N GLU A 753 23.99 6.38 -7.54
CA GLU A 753 24.51 6.51 -8.91
C GLU A 753 25.84 7.27 -8.88
N PRO A 754 26.87 6.89 -9.66
CA PRO A 754 28.15 7.57 -9.63
C PRO A 754 28.09 8.98 -10.22
N LEU A 755 28.59 9.95 -9.46
CA LEU A 755 28.87 11.31 -9.87
C LEU A 755 30.17 11.38 -10.69
N HIS A 756 30.08 11.61 -12.00
CA HIS A 756 31.00 12.49 -12.73
C HIS A 756 30.53 12.70 -14.18
N ASN A 757 30.12 13.91 -14.53
CA ASN A 757 30.35 14.54 -15.84
C ASN A 757 29.92 16.02 -15.80
N ASP A 758 30.91 16.92 -15.66
CA ASP A 758 30.76 18.37 -15.79
C ASP A 758 30.57 18.75 -17.29
N PRO A 759 29.51 19.52 -17.67
CA PRO A 759 29.13 19.75 -19.07
C PRO A 759 29.85 20.92 -19.77
N ALA A 760 31.15 21.14 -19.52
CA ALA A 760 31.93 22.15 -20.23
C ALA A 760 32.89 21.53 -21.26
N VAL A 761 32.41 21.45 -22.51
CA VAL A 761 33.18 21.31 -23.76
C VAL A 761 34.10 20.07 -23.86
N VAL A 762 33.50 18.89 -24.00
CA VAL A 762 34.12 17.77 -24.71
C VAL A 762 33.28 17.51 -25.96
N GLU A 763 33.88 17.56 -27.15
CA GLU A 763 33.21 17.13 -28.39
C GLU A 763 32.57 15.77 -28.16
N ALA A 764 31.25 15.69 -28.37
CA ALA A 764 30.50 14.46 -28.19
C ALA A 764 31.17 13.32 -28.97
N GLY A 765 31.49 12.24 -28.27
CA GLY A 765 32.14 11.08 -28.84
C GLY A 765 33.67 11.07 -28.89
N ALA A 766 34.38 12.00 -28.26
CA ALA A 766 35.84 11.93 -28.12
C ALA A 766 36.35 10.60 -27.52
N PHE A 767 35.54 9.93 -26.69
CA PHE A 767 35.86 8.64 -26.07
C PHE A 767 35.50 7.42 -26.95
N TYR A 768 34.77 7.60 -28.05
CA TYR A 768 34.38 6.49 -28.94
C TYR A 768 35.31 6.39 -30.17
N PRO A 769 35.56 5.18 -30.68
CA PRO A 769 36.25 4.97 -31.96
C PRO A 769 35.57 5.70 -33.13
N ALA A 770 36.33 6.05 -34.17
CA ALA A 770 35.86 6.84 -35.32
C ALA A 770 34.60 6.25 -36.00
N GLU A 771 34.47 4.92 -36.01
CA GLU A 771 33.33 4.19 -36.57
C GLU A 771 32.02 4.47 -35.83
N LEU A 772 32.08 4.66 -34.50
CA LEU A 772 30.91 4.97 -33.67
C LEU A 772 30.62 6.47 -33.63
N ARG A 773 31.65 7.32 -33.73
CA ARG A 773 31.45 8.78 -33.88
C ARG A 773 30.63 9.13 -35.12
N ALA A 774 30.78 8.37 -36.20
CA ALA A 774 30.00 8.55 -37.41
C ALA A 774 28.49 8.26 -37.23
N LEU A 775 28.11 7.56 -36.16
CA LEU A 775 26.71 7.22 -35.83
C LEU A 775 26.06 8.22 -34.85
N ILE A 776 26.82 9.20 -34.34
CA ILE A 776 26.35 10.23 -33.42
C ILE A 776 25.76 11.39 -34.22
N GLN A 777 24.54 11.82 -33.89
CA GLN A 777 23.87 12.90 -34.60
C GLN A 777 24.33 14.28 -34.07
N PRO A 778 24.31 15.34 -34.91
CA PRO A 778 24.67 16.68 -34.48
C PRO A 778 23.81 17.15 -33.30
N GLY A 779 24.45 17.53 -32.20
CA GLY A 779 23.78 18.03 -30.98
C GLY A 779 23.55 16.98 -29.89
N GLU A 780 23.85 15.70 -30.11
CA GLU A 780 23.84 14.69 -29.05
C GLU A 780 25.08 14.84 -28.15
N THR A 781 24.89 14.87 -26.83
CA THR A 781 25.99 14.86 -25.84
C THR A 781 26.24 13.44 -25.33
N ASN A 782 27.40 13.17 -24.71
CA ASN A 782 27.68 11.86 -24.12
C ASN A 782 26.60 11.45 -23.11
N TRP A 783 26.17 12.39 -22.27
CA TRP A 783 25.06 12.19 -21.34
C TRP A 783 23.74 11.83 -22.06
N ALA A 784 23.41 12.51 -23.16
CA ALA A 784 22.21 12.21 -23.93
C ALA A 784 22.28 10.81 -24.55
N LEU A 785 23.47 10.38 -24.99
CA LEU A 785 23.69 9.03 -25.53
C LEU A 785 23.59 7.96 -24.44
N GLU A 786 24.16 8.17 -23.27
CA GLU A 786 24.05 7.28 -22.10
C GLU A 786 22.61 7.13 -21.63
N ARG A 787 21.90 8.25 -21.47
CA ARG A 787 20.49 8.26 -21.08
C ARG A 787 19.62 7.56 -22.12
N ASN A 788 19.83 7.83 -23.41
CA ASN A 788 19.03 7.23 -24.47
C ASN A 788 19.33 5.74 -24.66
N ALA A 789 20.59 5.31 -24.45
CA ALA A 789 20.97 3.91 -24.42
C ALA A 789 20.27 3.17 -23.26
N ALA A 790 20.32 3.73 -22.05
CA ALA A 790 19.65 3.17 -20.88
C ALA A 790 18.12 3.12 -21.07
N ALA A 791 17.51 4.18 -21.60
CA ALA A 791 16.08 4.22 -21.90
C ALA A 791 15.67 3.20 -22.98
N ALA A 792 16.57 2.88 -23.90
CA ALA A 792 16.38 1.85 -24.91
C ALA A 792 16.77 0.43 -24.42
N GLY A 793 17.17 0.28 -23.16
CA GLY A 793 17.51 -1.02 -22.54
C GLY A 793 18.92 -1.52 -22.84
N PHE A 794 19.83 -0.66 -23.31
CA PHE A 794 21.22 -1.00 -23.59
C PHE A 794 22.12 -0.60 -22.41
N TYR A 795 22.97 -1.53 -22.00
CA TYR A 795 23.98 -1.30 -20.95
C TYR A 795 25.18 -0.50 -21.48
N ARG A 796 25.45 -0.56 -22.78
CA ARG A 796 26.57 0.12 -23.44
C ARG A 796 26.07 1.03 -24.55
N VAL A 797 26.56 2.27 -24.59
CA VAL A 797 26.24 3.25 -25.64
C VAL A 797 26.67 2.75 -27.03
N GLU A 798 27.74 1.96 -27.12
CA GLU A 798 28.20 1.42 -28.40
C GLU A 798 27.18 0.48 -29.06
N ASP A 799 26.52 -0.35 -28.24
CA ASP A 799 25.50 -1.30 -28.71
C ASP A 799 24.22 -0.56 -29.11
N TYR A 800 23.84 0.46 -28.34
CA TYR A 800 22.74 1.36 -28.68
C TYR A 800 22.96 2.08 -30.02
N LEU A 801 24.15 2.63 -30.27
CA LEU A 801 24.47 3.32 -31.52
C LEU A 801 24.44 2.38 -32.74
N LYS A 802 24.96 1.15 -32.60
CA LYS A 802 24.92 0.13 -33.65
C LYS A 802 23.48 -0.33 -33.94
N TRP A 803 22.73 -0.65 -32.91
CA TRP A 803 21.31 -1.02 -33.03
C TRP A 803 20.50 0.10 -33.68
N ARG A 804 20.72 1.36 -33.26
CA ARG A 804 20.05 2.52 -33.83
C ARG A 804 20.38 2.71 -35.31
N ALA A 805 21.59 2.39 -35.74
CA ALA A 805 21.98 2.42 -37.14
C ALA A 805 21.35 1.28 -37.95
N GLU A 806 21.18 0.10 -37.37
CA GLU A 806 20.50 -1.05 -37.99
C GLU A 806 18.98 -0.84 -38.13
N VAL A 807 18.37 -0.09 -37.22
CA VAL A 807 16.93 0.21 -37.23
C VAL A 807 16.58 1.40 -38.14
N ASN A 808 17.52 2.34 -38.34
CA ASN A 808 17.31 3.55 -39.15
C ASN A 808 17.97 3.51 -40.55
N GLY A 809 18.75 2.46 -40.85
CA GLY A 809 19.24 2.14 -42.20
C GLY A 809 18.29 1.20 -42.93
#